data_AF-A0ABD3PLY1-F1
#
_entry.id   AF-A0ABD3PLY1-F1
#
_cell.length_a   1.000
_cell.length_b   1.000
_cell.length_c   1.000
_cell.angle_alpha   90.00
_cell.angle_beta   90.00
_cell.angle_gamma   90.00
#
_symmetry.space_group_name_H-M   'P 1'
#
loop_
_entity.id
_entity.type
_entity.pdbx_description
1 polymer ?
#
loop_
_entity_poly.entity_id
_entity_poly.type
_entity_poly.pdbx_seq_one_letter_code
_entity_poly.pdbx_strand_id
1 'polypeptide(L)'
;MIWWASNCFCKLDYVGTHIGYVLFHAYLARNKRPHPSSPAKECSQLPTKFFLTIKSDPERATSEHAMKSSFPSVRRRTPRTLRRRDGLIAHAANVTSQNGEDGIIARIFDLLPHEDRRVCVDVGAWDGRHLSNTYALLVGNSTGGDEKTAKWSGVLIEADRQRFQELKALHEQLANVCICANVSCQPDSPMSLTAILNRDAPHLPENFDFLSIDVDGIDYWLLYDILGSHSDNDVENADSVHENREKSQRCYRPKVICIEFNPTMPMDLIYIQPRNDLIRHGSSLSAIVELANSSGYVLVETTTFNAFFVERIIYEKFLKQHVPDTTIEALHEITMGTSLYQLYDGTIKLWGCKRMLWHRLPMDEEKMQVLPMQDRQFPFAPSLDGSNHVLSAYQNDQTIRQRAVDMSPYCKRPTEGGDTSVLLESKRECFLKLNNTLRTDGFAFVRGTGISSKLCNDALKAAKSFLHNADESVRRSCLTKDRARRGYSPMCTENFASLIGQHGPNDLVKKFRVGPEKVRGKENQTKSLSSLHQQNSWPKEDVWREAPHFRSVIEEYYDNLRCAADSILAAICDGIIANNAELQKSMRVISEAQHDQQNTENHTSILTLLGYQPGSRHKKGSKGYLNPLVAAHTDVGMITVLLFDNGKCASLQRRKTDEATGSIEMSNDHDWMDVDLPFTNFLRDDDDPVFVVNVGDCLSELTGGYLRSTLHRVIPRTCETSKDDKDLVRTSLALFVGLEESAQLVLPSGDTLTYEEWRRQHIARALDVVKNTNDE
;
A
#
# COMPACT_ATOMS: atom_id res chain seq x y z
N MET A 1 -7.86 28.17 -17.30
CA MET A 1 -7.43 26.77 -17.48
C MET A 1 -7.30 26.18 -16.08
N ILE A 2 -8.34 26.15 -15.24
CA ILE A 2 -9.76 25.72 -15.42
C ILE A 2 -9.90 24.30 -16.01
N TRP A 3 -8.91 23.83 -16.76
CA TRP A 3 -9.10 22.68 -17.63
C TRP A 3 -8.84 21.32 -16.94
N TRP A 4 -8.24 21.29 -15.76
CA TRP A 4 -7.90 20.03 -15.08
C TRP A 4 -8.52 19.81 -13.70
N ALA A 5 -8.96 20.84 -12.98
CA ALA A 5 -9.62 20.65 -11.68
C ALA A 5 -11.13 20.33 -11.78
N SER A 6 -11.83 20.80 -12.81
CA SER A 6 -13.31 20.79 -12.81
C SER A 6 -13.99 19.72 -13.66
N ASN A 7 -13.24 18.86 -14.35
CA ASN A 7 -13.82 17.74 -15.14
C ASN A 7 -14.01 16.44 -14.34
N CYS A 8 -14.09 16.50 -13.02
CA CYS A 8 -14.26 15.30 -12.18
C CYS A 8 -15.47 15.36 -11.22
N PHE A 9 -16.40 16.28 -11.40
CA PHE A 9 -17.68 16.26 -10.68
C PHE A 9 -18.85 16.34 -11.68
N CYS A 10 -19.72 15.31 -11.62
CA CYS A 10 -20.99 15.10 -12.34
C CYS A 10 -20.95 14.46 -13.74
N LYS A 11 -20.99 13.12 -13.79
CA LYS A 11 -22.15 12.32 -14.27
C LYS A 11 -21.81 10.82 -14.35
N LEU A 12 -22.49 10.01 -13.54
CA LEU A 12 -23.26 8.82 -13.97
C LEU A 12 -23.94 8.18 -12.74
N ASP A 13 -25.26 8.32 -12.68
CA ASP A 13 -26.16 7.63 -11.74
C ASP A 13 -26.57 6.23 -12.27
N TYR A 14 -27.17 5.44 -11.36
CA TYR A 14 -28.00 4.21 -11.53
C TYR A 14 -27.21 2.88 -11.67
N VAL A 15 -27.38 1.76 -10.94
CA VAL A 15 -28.23 1.16 -9.85
C VAL A 15 -27.48 -0.13 -9.42
N GLY A 16 -27.52 -0.73 -8.22
CA GLY A 16 -28.21 -0.51 -6.95
C GLY A 16 -27.95 -1.68 -5.98
N THR A 17 -28.47 -1.51 -4.75
CA THR A 17 -28.81 -2.52 -3.71
C THR A 17 -27.72 -3.39 -3.08
N HIS A 18 -27.67 -3.71 -1.77
CA HIS A 18 -28.20 -3.20 -0.49
C HIS A 18 -27.72 -4.17 0.63
N ILE A 19 -27.74 -3.72 1.90
CA ILE A 19 -27.60 -4.48 3.18
C ILE A 19 -26.13 -4.69 3.64
N GLY A 20 -25.70 -4.33 4.86
CA GLY A 20 -26.44 -4.24 6.12
C GLY A 20 -25.89 -3.24 7.16
N TYR A 21 -26.82 -2.93 8.05
CA TYR A 21 -26.90 -1.89 9.08
C TYR A 21 -26.30 -2.35 10.43
N VAL A 22 -26.29 -1.43 11.41
CA VAL A 22 -26.23 -1.62 12.89
C VAL A 22 -24.79 -1.59 13.48
N LEU A 23 -24.29 -0.54 14.17
CA LEU A 23 -24.81 0.12 15.38
C LEU A 23 -24.37 1.60 15.47
N PHE A 24 -25.37 2.49 15.51
CA PHE A 24 -25.27 3.88 15.97
C PHE A 24 -26.23 4.01 17.16
N HIS A 25 -25.73 3.92 18.39
CA HIS A 25 -26.43 4.38 19.61
C HIS A 25 -25.44 4.42 20.79
N ALA A 26 -24.96 5.62 21.15
CA ALA A 26 -24.65 6.10 22.52
C ALA A 26 -23.48 7.12 22.54
N TYR A 27 -23.79 8.43 22.46
CA TYR A 27 -22.97 9.44 23.18
C TYR A 27 -23.65 10.81 23.41
N LEU A 28 -24.86 11.10 22.91
CA LEU A 28 -25.51 12.41 23.17
C LEU A 28 -26.73 12.28 24.07
N ALA A 29 -26.46 12.01 25.35
CA ALA A 29 -27.38 12.24 26.44
C ALA A 29 -26.61 12.78 27.67
N ARG A 30 -26.33 14.09 27.69
CA ARG A 30 -26.19 14.88 28.93
C ARG A 30 -26.03 16.37 28.62
N ASN A 31 -27.18 17.05 28.54
CA ASN A 31 -27.50 18.30 29.25
C ASN A 31 -28.69 18.98 28.56
N LYS A 32 -29.89 18.60 29.01
CA LYS A 32 -31.16 19.29 28.74
C LYS A 32 -31.31 20.49 29.68
N ARG A 33 -31.87 21.60 29.18
CA ARG A 33 -33.10 22.28 29.69
C ARG A 33 -33.47 23.52 28.80
N PRO A 34 -34.75 24.00 28.78
CA PRO A 34 -35.66 23.79 27.63
C PRO A 34 -36.36 25.05 27.03
N HIS A 35 -36.88 24.89 25.79
CA HIS A 35 -38.08 25.40 25.04
C HIS A 35 -38.99 26.55 25.59
N PRO A 36 -40.00 27.10 24.82
CA PRO A 36 -40.46 26.89 23.41
C PRO A 36 -40.68 28.23 22.60
N SER A 37 -40.90 28.30 21.27
CA SER A 37 -42.16 27.99 20.54
C SER A 37 -42.06 28.11 18.98
N SER A 38 -42.35 27.01 18.26
CA SER A 38 -43.18 26.79 17.01
C SER A 38 -43.35 27.85 15.88
N PRO A 39 -43.72 27.49 14.61
CA PRO A 39 -43.28 26.39 13.73
C PRO A 39 -43.02 26.77 12.23
N ALA A 40 -42.26 25.89 11.56
CA ALA A 40 -42.35 25.40 10.17
C ALA A 40 -42.31 26.36 8.95
N LYS A 41 -41.33 26.16 8.06
CA LYS A 41 -41.51 25.53 6.73
C LYS A 41 -40.17 25.21 6.02
N GLU A 42 -40.18 24.11 5.31
CA GLU A 42 -39.07 23.39 4.67
C GLU A 42 -38.44 24.14 3.48
N CYS A 43 -37.11 24.01 3.30
CA CYS A 43 -36.52 23.87 1.97
C CYS A 43 -35.15 23.16 2.05
N SER A 44 -35.03 22.13 1.22
CA SER A 44 -33.92 21.21 0.94
C SER A 44 -32.48 21.66 1.25
N GLN A 45 -31.81 20.95 2.16
CA GLN A 45 -30.35 20.93 2.31
C GLN A 45 -29.76 19.71 1.58
N LEU A 46 -28.96 19.96 0.54
CA LEU A 46 -27.99 18.99 -0.02
C LEU A 46 -26.72 19.05 0.85
N PRO A 47 -26.02 17.93 1.12
CA PRO A 47 -25.03 17.90 2.19
C PRO A 47 -23.66 18.44 1.75
N THR A 48 -23.32 19.62 2.26
CA THR A 48 -21.95 20.14 2.32
C THR A 48 -21.16 19.39 3.40
N LYS A 49 -20.38 18.37 3.04
CA LYS A 49 -19.33 17.80 3.91
C LYS A 49 -18.13 17.31 3.09
N PHE A 50 -17.24 18.23 2.72
CA PHE A 50 -15.83 17.93 2.52
C PHE A 50 -15.03 18.58 3.66
N PHE A 51 -15.07 17.95 4.84
CA PHE A 51 -14.10 18.19 5.88
C PHE A 51 -13.19 16.97 5.95
N LEU A 52 -11.91 17.17 5.61
CA LEU A 52 -10.81 16.27 5.95
C LEU A 52 -10.60 16.34 7.48
N THR A 53 -11.51 15.72 8.23
CA THR A 53 -11.28 15.47 9.65
C THR A 53 -10.36 14.25 9.75
N ILE A 54 -9.06 14.49 9.85
CA ILE A 54 -8.14 13.52 10.44
C ILE A 54 -8.65 13.31 11.88
N LYS A 55 -9.38 12.22 12.12
CA LYS A 55 -9.70 11.78 13.48
C LYS A 55 -8.37 11.51 14.18
N SER A 56 -7.96 12.44 15.03
CA SER A 56 -7.00 12.18 16.09
C SER A 56 -7.81 11.80 17.31
N ASP A 57 -8.02 10.50 17.51
CA ASP A 57 -8.36 10.02 18.84
C ASP A 57 -7.09 10.17 19.70
N PRO A 58 -7.11 10.96 20.79
CA PRO A 58 -6.01 10.99 21.72
C PRO A 58 -6.18 9.80 22.67
N GLU A 59 -5.96 8.58 22.17
CA GLU A 59 -5.67 7.49 23.09
C GLU A 59 -4.34 7.83 23.77
N ARG A 60 -4.46 8.05 25.08
CA ARG A 60 -3.38 8.31 26.01
C ARG A 60 -2.52 7.04 26.07
N ALA A 61 -1.68 6.83 25.07
CA ALA A 61 -0.67 5.80 25.06
C ALA A 61 0.29 6.10 26.22
N THR A 62 0.09 5.39 27.33
CA THR A 62 1.02 5.36 28.45
C THR A 62 2.41 5.00 27.92
N SER A 63 3.45 5.55 28.56
CA SER A 63 4.86 5.40 28.16
C SER A 63 5.31 3.93 28.01
N GLU A 64 4.57 2.96 28.53
CA GLU A 64 4.80 1.52 28.36
C GLU A 64 4.54 0.98 26.95
N HIS A 65 3.64 1.58 26.15
CA HIS A 65 3.37 1.12 24.77
C HIS A 65 4.46 1.53 23.77
N ALA A 66 5.25 2.56 24.06
CA ALA A 66 6.32 3.02 23.18
C ALA A 66 7.55 2.08 23.19
N MET A 67 7.71 1.24 24.22
CA MET A 67 8.86 0.34 24.38
C MET A 67 8.77 -0.96 23.57
N LYS A 68 7.68 -1.22 22.82
CA LYS A 68 7.46 -2.49 22.09
C LYS A 68 7.20 -2.35 20.59
N SER A 69 7.31 -1.16 20.01
CA SER A 69 7.05 -0.92 18.58
C SER A 69 8.30 -1.14 17.73
N SER A 70 8.23 -2.06 16.77
CA SER A 70 9.23 -2.28 15.71
C SER A 70 9.20 -1.23 14.59
N PHE A 71 8.18 -0.36 14.60
CA PHE A 71 8.02 0.76 13.67
C PHE A 71 8.30 2.09 14.37
N PRO A 72 8.78 3.11 13.62
CA PRO A 72 8.88 4.45 14.16
C PRO A 72 7.48 4.94 14.56
N SER A 73 7.31 5.35 15.82
CA SER A 73 6.08 5.98 16.25
C SER A 73 6.04 7.40 15.67
N VAL A 74 5.30 7.58 14.58
CA VAL A 74 5.12 8.89 13.96
C VAL A 74 3.88 9.55 14.55
N ARG A 75 4.06 10.68 15.24
CA ARG A 75 2.97 11.47 15.80
C ARG A 75 3.12 12.92 15.37
N ARG A 76 2.01 13.57 15.03
CA ARG A 76 2.01 15.02 14.78
C ARG A 76 2.10 15.75 16.11
N ARG A 77 3.20 16.47 16.33
CA ARG A 77 3.21 17.58 17.28
C ARG A 77 2.54 18.77 16.61
N THR A 78 1.49 19.32 17.19
CA THR A 78 0.91 20.59 16.73
C THR A 78 1.73 21.72 17.33
N PRO A 79 2.57 22.43 16.54
CA PRO A 79 3.27 23.60 17.05
C PRO A 79 2.26 24.68 17.42
N ARG A 80 2.63 25.61 18.32
CA ARG A 80 1.84 26.82 18.49
C ARG A 80 1.85 27.57 17.16
N THR A 81 0.67 27.77 16.58
CA THR A 81 0.52 28.62 15.42
C THR A 81 0.74 30.07 15.83
N LEU A 82 1.48 30.82 15.01
CA LEU A 82 1.56 32.28 15.11
C LEU A 82 0.34 32.93 14.43
N ARG A 83 -0.43 32.15 13.66
CA ARG A 83 -1.61 32.62 12.98
C ARG A 83 -2.67 33.09 13.96
N ARG A 84 -3.00 34.38 13.85
CA ARG A 84 -4.08 35.00 14.60
C ARG A 84 -5.43 34.64 13.99
N ARG A 85 -6.44 34.41 14.84
CA ARG A 85 -7.82 34.07 14.42
C ARG A 85 -8.87 35.12 14.80
N ASP A 86 -8.41 36.25 15.31
CA ASP A 86 -9.21 37.38 15.76
C ASP A 86 -9.22 38.57 14.75
N GLY A 87 -8.51 38.43 13.63
CA GLY A 87 -8.46 39.39 12.53
C GLY A 87 -9.54 39.20 11.46
N LEU A 88 -9.21 39.49 10.20
CA LEU A 88 -10.16 39.39 9.07
C LEU A 88 -10.67 37.97 8.86
N ILE A 89 -9.85 36.94 9.08
CA ILE A 89 -10.27 35.53 9.00
C ILE A 89 -11.46 35.17 9.90
N ALA A 90 -11.73 35.92 10.97
CA ALA A 90 -12.90 35.69 11.83
C ALA A 90 -14.23 35.94 11.09
N HIS A 91 -14.19 36.67 9.98
CA HIS A 91 -15.34 36.98 9.13
C HIS A 91 -15.49 36.02 7.94
N ALA A 92 -14.63 35.01 7.83
CA ALA A 92 -14.65 34.04 6.73
C ALA A 92 -16.04 33.39 6.55
N ALA A 93 -16.60 33.53 5.35
CA ALA A 93 -17.86 32.94 4.93
C ALA A 93 -17.85 32.66 3.43
N ASN A 94 -18.69 31.72 2.97
CA ASN A 94 -18.82 31.35 1.55
C ASN A 94 -20.27 31.54 1.09
N VAL A 95 -20.48 32.42 0.12
CA VAL A 95 -21.68 32.50 -0.73
C VAL A 95 -21.43 31.68 -2.00
N THR A 96 -20.31 31.95 -2.66
CA THR A 96 -19.83 31.26 -3.86
C THR A 96 -18.34 30.91 -3.80
N SER A 97 -17.55 31.60 -2.98
CA SER A 97 -16.13 31.31 -2.77
C SER A 97 -15.87 29.97 -2.06
N GLN A 98 -14.61 29.54 -2.00
CA GLN A 98 -14.25 28.21 -1.53
C GLN A 98 -13.82 28.13 -0.06
N ASN A 99 -13.11 29.15 0.44
CA ASN A 99 -12.36 29.08 1.69
C ASN A 99 -12.51 30.31 2.60
N GLY A 100 -13.61 31.04 2.45
CA GLY A 100 -14.02 32.14 3.32
C GLY A 100 -13.88 33.54 2.69
N GLU A 101 -13.48 33.61 1.43
CA GLU A 101 -13.16 34.85 0.73
C GLU A 101 -14.33 35.83 0.73
N ASP A 102 -15.56 35.38 0.45
CA ASP A 102 -16.74 36.27 0.39
C ASP A 102 -16.89 37.11 1.68
N GLY A 103 -16.73 36.48 2.84
CA GLY A 103 -16.84 37.15 4.13
C GLY A 103 -15.66 38.08 4.46
N ILE A 104 -14.45 37.71 4.04
CA ILE A 104 -13.25 38.56 4.18
C ILE A 104 -13.38 39.80 3.30
N ILE A 105 -13.79 39.61 2.04
CA ILE A 105 -13.99 40.69 1.06
C ILE A 105 -15.06 41.66 1.57
N ALA A 106 -16.22 41.14 2.00
CA ALA A 106 -17.27 41.96 2.59
C ALA A 106 -16.73 42.77 3.77
N ARG A 107 -15.98 42.13 4.68
CA ARG A 107 -15.40 42.80 5.85
C ARG A 107 -14.40 43.89 5.47
N ILE A 108 -13.54 43.67 4.47
CA ILE A 108 -12.59 44.69 4.01
C ILE A 108 -13.37 45.90 3.50
N PHE A 109 -14.38 45.70 2.64
CA PHE A 109 -15.16 46.81 2.08
C PHE A 109 -16.10 47.51 3.08
N ASP A 110 -16.50 46.85 4.18
CA ASP A 110 -17.18 47.48 5.32
C ASP A 110 -16.28 48.45 6.10
N LEU A 111 -14.96 48.22 6.11
CA LEU A 111 -13.99 49.07 6.78
C LEU A 111 -13.55 50.27 5.92
N LEU A 112 -13.73 50.18 4.60
CA LEU A 112 -13.41 51.26 3.68
C LEU A 112 -14.52 52.32 3.62
N PRO A 113 -14.20 53.58 3.25
CA PRO A 113 -15.22 54.61 3.06
C PRO A 113 -16.32 54.15 2.11
N HIS A 114 -17.57 54.52 2.43
CA HIS A 114 -18.71 54.25 1.56
C HIS A 114 -18.54 54.97 0.22
N GLU A 115 -18.84 54.27 -0.86
CA GLU A 115 -18.85 54.78 -2.22
C GLU A 115 -20.22 54.47 -2.83
N ASP A 116 -20.78 55.40 -3.61
CA ASP A 116 -22.07 55.20 -4.26
C ASP A 116 -22.02 54.08 -5.31
N ARG A 117 -20.84 53.88 -5.91
CA ARG A 117 -20.58 52.81 -6.87
C ARG A 117 -19.13 52.35 -6.77
N ARG A 118 -18.94 51.04 -6.72
CA ARG A 118 -17.64 50.37 -6.72
C ARG A 118 -17.42 49.57 -8.00
N VAL A 119 -16.15 49.34 -8.34
CA VAL A 119 -15.78 48.59 -9.54
C VAL A 119 -14.84 47.44 -9.18
N CYS A 120 -15.13 46.24 -9.71
CA CYS A 120 -14.23 45.10 -9.60
C CYS A 120 -13.77 44.57 -10.96
N VAL A 121 -12.59 43.95 -10.97
CA VAL A 121 -12.06 43.18 -12.11
C VAL A 121 -11.83 41.75 -11.61
N ASP A 122 -12.32 40.76 -12.35
CA ASP A 122 -12.14 39.34 -12.06
C ASP A 122 -11.48 38.66 -13.27
N VAL A 123 -10.28 38.11 -13.08
CA VAL A 123 -9.49 37.47 -14.12
C VAL A 123 -9.46 35.97 -13.85
N GLY A 124 -10.03 35.18 -14.75
CA GLY A 124 -10.33 33.76 -14.51
C GLY A 124 -11.72 33.55 -13.92
N ALA A 125 -12.69 34.36 -14.35
CA ALA A 125 -14.01 34.45 -13.74
C ALA A 125 -14.92 33.22 -13.95
N TRP A 126 -14.48 32.21 -14.70
CA TRP A 126 -15.22 30.97 -14.97
C TRP A 126 -16.61 31.25 -15.58
N ASP A 127 -17.68 30.80 -14.92
CA ASP A 127 -19.09 30.98 -15.29
C ASP A 127 -19.71 32.18 -14.54
N GLY A 128 -18.88 32.95 -13.84
CA GLY A 128 -19.28 34.10 -13.04
C GLY A 128 -19.85 33.73 -11.67
N ARG A 129 -19.98 32.44 -11.32
CA ARG A 129 -20.61 31.99 -10.06
C ARG A 129 -19.83 30.92 -9.32
N HIS A 130 -19.31 29.92 -10.03
CA HIS A 130 -18.59 28.80 -9.47
C HIS A 130 -17.27 29.28 -8.87
N LEU A 131 -17.11 29.14 -7.55
CA LEU A 131 -15.90 29.54 -6.81
C LEU A 131 -15.52 31.02 -6.97
N SER A 132 -16.47 31.87 -7.40
CA SER A 132 -16.21 33.27 -7.69
C SER A 132 -16.05 34.10 -6.41
N ASN A 133 -15.00 34.92 -6.39
CA ASN A 133 -14.75 35.95 -5.37
C ASN A 133 -15.54 37.25 -5.60
N THR A 134 -16.21 37.40 -6.74
CA THR A 134 -16.92 38.64 -7.13
C THR A 134 -18.43 38.48 -7.29
N TYR A 135 -18.95 37.25 -7.40
CA TYR A 135 -20.39 36.99 -7.57
C TYR A 135 -21.26 37.66 -6.50
N ALA A 136 -20.89 37.53 -5.21
CA ALA A 136 -21.66 38.13 -4.12
C ALA A 136 -21.73 39.66 -4.22
N LEU A 137 -20.69 40.31 -4.73
CA LEU A 137 -20.65 41.76 -4.94
C LEU A 137 -21.57 42.19 -6.09
N LEU A 138 -21.53 41.43 -7.19
CA LEU A 138 -22.20 41.76 -8.45
C LEU A 138 -23.68 41.35 -8.49
N VAL A 139 -24.06 40.28 -7.78
CA VAL A 139 -25.42 39.71 -7.80
C VAL A 139 -26.17 39.92 -6.47
N GLY A 140 -25.46 39.88 -5.33
CA GLY A 140 -26.06 39.85 -4.00
C GLY A 140 -26.84 41.10 -3.58
N ASN A 141 -26.74 42.19 -4.34
CA ASN A 141 -27.45 43.45 -4.07
C ASN A 141 -28.69 43.65 -4.97
N SER A 142 -29.02 42.69 -5.85
CA SER A 142 -30.08 42.84 -6.86
C SER A 142 -31.45 42.27 -6.45
N THR A 143 -31.60 41.75 -5.22
CA THR A 143 -32.85 41.11 -4.77
C THR A 143 -33.93 42.07 -4.25
N GLY A 144 -33.76 43.37 -4.46
CA GLY A 144 -34.67 44.40 -3.98
C GLY A 144 -35.16 45.35 -5.07
N GLY A 145 -35.82 44.85 -6.12
CA GLY A 145 -36.83 45.54 -6.95
C GLY A 145 -36.49 46.83 -7.71
N ASP A 146 -35.42 47.55 -7.37
CA ASP A 146 -35.04 48.81 -8.00
C ASP A 146 -33.83 48.58 -8.92
N GLU A 147 -34.13 48.36 -10.20
CA GLU A 147 -33.19 48.18 -11.33
C GLU A 147 -32.14 49.30 -11.53
N LYS A 148 -32.09 50.34 -10.68
CA LYS A 148 -31.34 51.58 -10.97
C LYS A 148 -30.14 51.91 -10.09
N THR A 149 -29.76 51.11 -9.10
CA THR A 149 -28.52 51.37 -8.32
C THR A 149 -27.76 50.10 -7.94
N ALA A 150 -27.19 49.40 -8.93
CA ALA A 150 -26.18 48.39 -8.65
C ALA A 150 -24.96 49.07 -7.98
N LYS A 151 -24.70 48.72 -6.71
CA LYS A 151 -23.57 49.24 -5.92
C LYS A 151 -22.21 48.83 -6.50
N TRP A 152 -22.19 47.77 -7.32
CA TRP A 152 -20.98 47.24 -7.95
C TRP A 152 -21.19 47.09 -9.46
N SER A 153 -20.11 47.31 -10.21
CA SER A 153 -20.00 46.87 -11.61
C SER A 153 -18.69 46.14 -11.84
N GLY A 154 -18.72 45.13 -12.71
CA GLY A 154 -17.61 44.23 -12.93
C GLY A 154 -17.05 44.26 -14.36
N VAL A 155 -15.74 44.03 -14.47
CA VAL A 155 -15.08 43.57 -15.70
C VAL A 155 -14.62 42.13 -15.45
N LEU A 156 -15.21 41.18 -16.16
CA LEU A 156 -15.01 39.75 -15.96
C LEU A 156 -14.33 39.15 -17.19
N ILE A 157 -13.18 38.50 -16.99
CA ILE A 157 -12.37 37.92 -18.07
C ILE A 157 -12.32 36.40 -17.91
N GLU A 158 -12.72 35.68 -18.96
CA GLU A 158 -12.65 34.21 -19.01
C GLU A 158 -12.06 33.73 -20.35
N ALA A 159 -11.17 32.75 -20.31
CA ALA A 159 -10.48 32.22 -21.48
C ALA A 159 -11.26 31.09 -22.18
N ASP A 160 -11.96 30.25 -21.41
CA ASP A 160 -12.75 29.14 -21.93
C ASP A 160 -14.05 29.66 -22.54
N ARG A 161 -14.29 29.31 -23.81
CA ARG A 161 -15.45 29.81 -24.56
C ARG A 161 -16.78 29.34 -24.00
N GLN A 162 -16.86 28.14 -23.45
CA GLN A 162 -18.10 27.60 -22.90
C GLN A 162 -18.42 28.28 -21.57
N ARG A 163 -17.44 28.38 -20.67
CA ARG A 163 -17.61 29.09 -19.39
C ARG A 163 -17.90 30.57 -19.59
N PHE A 164 -17.20 31.19 -20.55
CA PHE A 164 -17.50 32.56 -20.96
C PHE A 164 -18.95 32.75 -21.42
N GLN A 165 -19.55 31.80 -22.15
CA GLN A 165 -20.96 31.90 -22.56
C GLN A 165 -21.91 31.87 -21.35
N GLU A 166 -21.64 31.02 -20.37
CA GLU A 166 -22.40 30.93 -19.11
C GLU A 166 -22.26 32.22 -18.30
N LEU A 167 -21.03 32.72 -18.16
CA LEU A 167 -20.69 33.99 -17.51
C LEU A 167 -21.41 35.17 -18.16
N LYS A 168 -21.36 35.24 -19.49
CA LYS A 168 -22.00 36.30 -20.26
C LYS A 168 -23.51 36.28 -20.07
N ALA A 169 -24.14 35.10 -20.14
CA ALA A 169 -25.58 34.96 -19.92
C ALA A 169 -26.00 35.43 -18.52
N LEU A 170 -25.17 35.22 -17.51
CA LEU A 170 -25.44 35.65 -16.13
C LEU A 170 -25.26 37.17 -15.93
N HIS A 171 -24.18 37.75 -16.46
CA HIS A 171 -23.71 39.07 -16.08
C HIS A 171 -24.00 40.19 -17.09
N GLU A 172 -24.31 39.88 -18.35
CA GLU A 172 -24.65 40.90 -19.36
C GLU A 172 -25.96 41.64 -19.00
N GLN A 173 -26.95 40.93 -18.46
CA GLN A 173 -28.18 41.52 -17.91
C GLN A 173 -27.96 42.41 -16.68
N LEU A 174 -26.80 42.30 -16.02
CA LEU A 174 -26.39 43.12 -14.88
C LEU A 174 -25.53 44.32 -15.30
N ALA A 175 -25.38 44.56 -16.61
CA ALA A 175 -24.55 45.60 -17.20
C ALA A 175 -23.05 45.50 -16.84
N ASN A 176 -22.56 44.29 -16.57
CA ASN A 176 -21.12 44.04 -16.39
C ASN A 176 -20.44 43.79 -17.74
N VAL A 177 -19.16 44.14 -17.84
CA VAL A 177 -18.35 43.91 -19.03
C VAL A 177 -17.81 42.48 -18.98
N CYS A 178 -18.16 41.65 -19.95
CA CYS A 178 -17.71 40.26 -20.05
C CYS A 178 -16.75 40.12 -21.25
N ILE A 179 -15.53 39.65 -21.01
CA ILE A 179 -14.46 39.55 -22.02
C ILE A 179 -14.02 38.09 -22.18
N CYS A 180 -14.02 37.58 -23.41
CA CYS A 180 -13.48 36.26 -23.73
C CYS A 180 -12.02 36.40 -24.16
N ALA A 181 -11.07 36.19 -23.25
CA ALA A 181 -9.65 36.35 -23.54
C ALA A 181 -8.78 35.40 -22.71
N ASN A 182 -7.75 34.84 -23.35
CA ASN A 182 -6.68 34.14 -22.67
C ASN A 182 -5.56 35.14 -22.37
N VAL A 183 -5.42 35.55 -21.11
CA VAL A 183 -4.43 36.53 -20.69
C VAL A 183 -3.03 35.95 -20.78
N SER A 184 -2.10 36.72 -21.32
CA SER A 184 -0.70 36.34 -21.53
C SER A 184 0.20 37.09 -20.57
N CYS A 185 1.18 36.38 -20.02
CA CYS A 185 2.29 36.96 -19.25
C CYS A 185 3.49 37.30 -20.13
N GLN A 186 3.48 37.06 -21.44
CA GLN A 186 4.63 37.37 -22.29
C GLN A 186 4.87 38.89 -22.35
N PRO A 187 6.14 39.35 -22.31
CA PRO A 187 6.47 40.76 -22.49
C PRO A 187 5.84 41.33 -23.77
N ASP A 188 5.31 42.55 -23.69
CA ASP A 188 4.71 43.31 -24.81
C ASP A 188 3.54 42.61 -25.53
N SER A 189 2.96 41.57 -24.92
CA SER A 189 1.86 40.83 -25.52
C SER A 189 0.61 41.73 -25.67
N PRO A 190 -0.04 41.73 -26.86
CA PRO A 190 -1.34 42.40 -27.02
C PRO A 190 -2.46 41.70 -26.24
N MET A 191 -2.16 40.52 -25.68
CA MET A 191 -3.03 39.75 -24.79
C MET A 191 -2.62 39.87 -23.32
N SER A 192 -1.73 40.83 -22.97
CA SER A 192 -1.48 41.18 -21.56
C SER A 192 -2.74 41.73 -20.90
N LEU A 193 -2.85 41.59 -19.58
CA LEU A 193 -4.02 42.03 -18.83
C LEU A 193 -4.29 43.53 -19.07
N THR A 194 -3.26 44.36 -18.97
CA THR A 194 -3.35 45.80 -19.20
C THR A 194 -3.79 46.15 -20.63
N ALA A 195 -3.30 45.42 -21.65
CA ALA A 195 -3.72 45.63 -23.04
C ALA A 195 -5.20 45.26 -23.26
N ILE A 196 -5.65 44.16 -22.67
CA ILE A 196 -7.06 43.72 -22.74
C ILE A 196 -7.96 44.74 -22.05
N LEU A 197 -7.63 45.18 -20.83
CA LEU A 197 -8.43 46.16 -20.09
C LEU A 197 -8.50 47.50 -20.82
N ASN A 198 -7.40 47.97 -21.41
CA ASN A 198 -7.39 49.21 -22.19
C ASN A 198 -8.27 49.12 -23.46
N ARG A 199 -8.26 47.97 -24.13
CA ARG A 199 -9.02 47.75 -25.38
C ARG A 199 -10.52 47.56 -25.11
N ASP A 200 -10.85 46.69 -24.15
CA ASP A 200 -12.20 46.13 -23.99
C ASP A 200 -12.96 46.73 -22.81
N ALA A 201 -12.27 47.40 -21.87
CA ALA A 201 -12.87 48.11 -20.74
C ALA A 201 -12.33 49.56 -20.62
N PRO A 202 -12.46 50.41 -21.66
CA PRO A 202 -11.87 51.76 -21.69
C PRO A 202 -12.44 52.71 -20.63
N HIS A 203 -13.55 52.37 -19.99
CA HIS A 203 -14.17 53.14 -18.90
C HIS A 203 -13.75 52.67 -17.50
N LEU A 204 -12.94 51.61 -17.39
CA LEU A 204 -12.40 51.14 -16.11
C LEU A 204 -11.50 52.24 -15.51
N PRO A 205 -11.78 52.73 -14.29
CA PRO A 205 -10.91 53.67 -13.59
C PRO A 205 -9.54 53.04 -13.31
N GLU A 206 -8.47 53.84 -13.37
CA GLU A 206 -7.13 53.35 -13.01
C GLU A 206 -7.08 52.84 -11.56
N ASN A 207 -7.78 53.50 -10.64
CA ASN A 207 -7.84 53.21 -9.21
C ASN A 207 -9.15 52.52 -8.77
N PHE A 208 -9.57 51.48 -9.50
CA PHE A 208 -10.77 50.71 -9.19
C PHE A 208 -10.69 49.97 -7.83
N ASP A 209 -11.81 49.46 -7.31
CA ASP A 209 -11.90 49.03 -5.92
C ASP A 209 -11.33 47.64 -5.65
N PHE A 210 -11.61 46.65 -6.50
CA PHE A 210 -11.26 45.26 -6.24
C PHE A 210 -10.70 44.54 -7.46
N LEU A 211 -9.53 43.92 -7.32
CA LEU A 211 -8.94 43.02 -8.32
C LEU A 211 -8.92 41.59 -7.77
N SER A 212 -9.53 40.66 -8.50
CA SER A 212 -9.44 39.22 -8.28
C SER A 212 -8.63 38.60 -9.42
N ILE A 213 -7.55 37.89 -9.10
CA ILE A 213 -6.73 37.15 -10.07
C ILE A 213 -6.67 35.68 -9.64
N ASP A 214 -7.23 34.82 -10.47
CA ASP A 214 -7.23 33.36 -10.29
C ASP A 214 -7.18 32.69 -11.68
N VAL A 215 -5.97 32.56 -12.24
CA VAL A 215 -5.75 31.98 -13.58
C VAL A 215 -4.94 30.69 -13.54
N ASP A 216 -4.83 30.07 -12.36
CA ASP A 216 -4.14 28.80 -12.10
C ASP A 216 -2.66 28.79 -12.54
N GLY A 217 -1.86 29.82 -12.26
CA GLY A 217 -0.40 29.76 -12.40
C GLY A 217 0.31 31.10 -12.63
N ILE A 218 0.03 31.77 -13.76
CA ILE A 218 0.76 33.00 -14.19
C ILE A 218 0.38 34.26 -13.39
N ASP A 219 -0.37 34.10 -12.31
CA ASP A 219 -0.97 35.13 -11.44
C ASP A 219 0.06 36.18 -11.00
N TYR A 220 1.25 35.73 -10.56
CA TYR A 220 2.37 36.61 -10.18
C TYR A 220 2.73 37.60 -11.30
N TRP A 221 2.81 37.12 -12.55
CA TRP A 221 3.18 37.97 -13.68
C TRP A 221 2.06 38.91 -14.09
N LEU A 222 0.79 38.49 -13.94
CA LEU A 222 -0.34 39.39 -14.17
C LEU A 222 -0.36 40.52 -13.15
N LEU A 223 -0.06 40.21 -11.88
CA LEU A 223 0.11 41.20 -10.83
C LEU A 223 1.29 42.14 -11.12
N TYR A 224 2.43 41.59 -11.57
CA TYR A 224 3.62 42.36 -11.92
C TYR A 224 3.32 43.37 -13.03
N ASP A 225 2.66 42.92 -14.11
CA ASP A 225 2.35 43.76 -15.26
C ASP A 225 1.27 44.82 -14.94
N ILE A 226 0.24 44.47 -14.15
CA ILE A 226 -0.84 45.43 -13.84
C ILE A 226 -0.38 46.52 -12.87
N LEU A 227 0.51 46.21 -11.92
CA LEU A 227 1.05 47.17 -10.96
C LEU A 227 2.20 48.02 -11.52
N GLY A 228 2.66 47.73 -12.75
CA GLY A 228 3.69 48.53 -13.42
C GLY A 228 5.07 48.46 -12.78
N SER A 229 5.38 47.36 -12.07
CA SER A 229 6.69 47.14 -11.44
C SER A 229 7.77 46.89 -12.49
N HIS A 230 8.23 47.90 -13.21
CA HIS A 230 9.50 47.79 -13.93
C HIS A 230 10.62 48.00 -12.94
N SER A 231 11.50 47.01 -12.77
CA SER A 231 12.69 47.14 -11.93
C SER A 231 13.50 48.36 -12.33
N ASP A 232 13.75 49.28 -11.40
CA ASP A 232 14.72 50.37 -11.50
C ASP A 232 16.20 49.90 -11.63
N ASN A 233 16.43 48.64 -12.03
CA ASN A 233 17.78 48.09 -12.25
C ASN A 233 18.34 48.36 -13.65
N ASP A 234 17.61 49.08 -14.52
CA ASP A 234 18.12 49.62 -15.79
C ASP A 234 18.68 51.06 -15.67
N VAL A 235 18.98 51.52 -14.44
CA VAL A 235 19.57 52.86 -14.18
C VAL A 235 21.10 52.81 -14.24
N GLU A 236 21.67 52.29 -15.33
CA GLU A 236 23.07 52.57 -15.69
C GLU A 236 23.23 53.31 -17.03
N ASN A 237 22.13 53.66 -17.72
CA ASN A 237 22.18 54.56 -18.89
C ASN A 237 21.02 55.55 -18.87
N ALA A 238 21.01 56.44 -17.87
CA ALA A 238 20.01 57.49 -17.73
C ALA A 238 20.23 58.72 -18.66
N ASP A 239 21.25 58.71 -19.53
CA ASP A 239 21.58 59.87 -20.36
C ASP A 239 21.16 59.77 -21.84
N SER A 240 20.49 58.68 -22.29
CA SER A 240 20.18 58.52 -23.72
C SER A 240 18.80 57.98 -24.10
N VAL A 241 17.81 57.99 -23.21
CA VAL A 241 16.43 57.53 -23.53
C VAL A 241 15.36 58.53 -23.09
N HIS A 242 15.56 59.82 -23.39
CA HIS A 242 14.56 60.85 -23.09
C HIS A 242 13.60 61.22 -24.23
N GLU A 243 13.68 60.57 -25.40
CA GLU A 243 12.89 61.02 -26.57
C GLU A 243 11.84 60.04 -27.12
N ASN A 244 11.55 58.88 -26.51
CA ASN A 244 10.53 57.96 -27.05
C ASN A 244 9.57 57.28 -26.04
N ARG A 245 9.37 57.83 -24.84
CA ARG A 245 8.39 57.32 -23.85
C ARG A 245 6.99 57.97 -23.94
N GLU A 246 6.59 58.42 -25.12
CA GLU A 246 5.20 58.83 -25.39
C GLU A 246 4.44 57.70 -26.10
N LYS A 247 3.86 56.77 -25.32
CA LYS A 247 2.62 56.06 -25.67
C LYS A 247 2.06 55.29 -24.47
N SER A 248 1.33 56.04 -23.64
CA SER A 248 0.05 55.68 -23.02
C SER A 248 -0.25 54.20 -22.75
N GLN A 249 0.42 53.59 -21.76
CA GLN A 249 -0.14 52.43 -21.08
C GLN A 249 -0.70 52.88 -19.74
N ARG A 250 -2.03 52.81 -19.57
CA ARG A 250 -2.67 53.10 -18.29
C ARG A 250 -2.07 52.21 -17.21
N CYS A 251 -1.63 52.82 -16.11
CA CYS A 251 -1.18 52.09 -14.93
C CYS A 251 -2.38 51.89 -14.01
N TYR A 252 -2.78 50.65 -13.80
CA TYR A 252 -3.88 50.34 -12.88
C TYR A 252 -3.35 50.19 -11.46
N ARG A 253 -4.14 50.64 -10.49
CA ARG A 253 -3.80 50.63 -9.07
C ARG A 253 -5.04 50.30 -8.24
N PRO A 254 -5.48 49.03 -8.20
CA PRO A 254 -6.66 48.62 -7.45
C PRO A 254 -6.51 48.91 -5.96
N LYS A 255 -7.60 49.23 -5.25
CA LYS A 255 -7.55 49.48 -3.79
C LYS A 255 -7.28 48.20 -2.99
N VAL A 256 -7.90 47.10 -3.41
CA VAL A 256 -7.81 45.77 -2.79
C VAL A 256 -7.52 44.72 -3.87
N ILE A 257 -6.61 43.79 -3.58
CA ILE A 257 -6.24 42.69 -4.46
C ILE A 257 -6.48 41.37 -3.74
N CYS A 258 -7.17 40.44 -4.39
CA CYS A 258 -7.25 39.03 -4.06
C CYS A 258 -6.52 38.26 -5.16
N ILE A 259 -5.53 37.45 -4.80
CA ILE A 259 -4.71 36.73 -5.77
C ILE A 259 -4.41 35.32 -5.29
N GLU A 260 -4.50 34.35 -6.21
CA GLU A 260 -4.13 32.97 -5.95
C GLU A 260 -2.61 32.80 -5.81
N PHE A 261 -2.20 31.94 -4.88
CA PHE A 261 -0.83 31.48 -4.73
C PHE A 261 -0.78 29.95 -4.61
N ASN A 262 0.38 29.34 -4.83
CA ASN A 262 0.50 27.88 -4.67
C ASN A 262 0.52 27.51 -3.18
N PRO A 263 -0.50 26.80 -2.64
CA PRO A 263 -0.65 26.55 -1.20
C PRO A 263 0.26 25.44 -0.67
N THR A 264 1.00 24.77 -1.56
CA THR A 264 1.90 23.66 -1.21
C THR A 264 3.32 24.13 -0.91
N MET A 265 3.67 25.35 -1.33
CA MET A 265 4.99 25.93 -1.14
C MET A 265 5.18 26.43 0.29
N PRO A 266 6.36 26.22 0.90
CA PRO A 266 6.62 26.69 2.26
C PRO A 266 6.82 28.22 2.31
N MET A 267 6.58 28.81 3.49
CA MET A 267 6.60 30.26 3.70
C MET A 267 8.01 30.87 3.64
N ASP A 268 9.05 30.08 3.84
CA ASP A 268 10.46 30.50 3.73
C ASP A 268 11.01 30.34 2.30
N LEU A 269 10.17 29.94 1.33
CA LEU A 269 10.54 29.83 -0.07
C LEU A 269 10.02 31.03 -0.87
N ILE A 270 10.93 31.71 -1.57
CA ILE A 270 10.60 32.66 -2.64
C ILE A 270 10.74 31.91 -3.96
N TYR A 271 9.61 31.50 -4.54
CA TYR A 271 9.56 30.83 -5.83
C TYR A 271 8.66 31.61 -6.77
N ILE A 272 9.25 32.12 -7.84
CA ILE A 272 8.54 32.76 -8.95
C ILE A 272 8.55 31.77 -10.10
N GLN A 273 7.37 31.41 -10.60
CA GLN A 273 7.33 30.55 -11.79
C GLN A 273 7.95 31.26 -13.01
N PRO A 274 8.60 30.54 -13.93
CA PRO A 274 9.11 31.15 -15.16
C PRO A 274 8.04 31.94 -15.92
N ARG A 275 8.42 33.08 -16.50
CA ARG A 275 7.52 33.94 -17.30
C ARG A 275 7.18 33.28 -18.64
N ASN A 276 6.22 32.37 -18.62
CA ASN A 276 5.80 31.61 -19.78
C ASN A 276 4.33 31.17 -19.67
N ASP A 277 3.53 31.49 -20.70
CA ASP A 277 2.11 31.14 -20.80
C ASP A 277 1.82 29.64 -20.78
N LEU A 278 2.81 28.78 -21.02
CA LEU A 278 2.67 27.32 -20.98
C LEU A 278 3.01 26.70 -19.61
N ILE A 279 3.53 27.48 -18.66
CA ILE A 279 3.96 26.98 -17.35
C ILE A 279 2.90 27.32 -16.30
N ARG A 280 2.56 26.33 -15.47
CA ARG A 280 1.45 26.34 -14.48
C ARG A 280 1.94 25.80 -13.13
N HIS A 281 3.03 26.36 -12.61
CA HIS A 281 3.56 25.95 -11.31
C HIS A 281 2.89 26.70 -10.16
N GLY A 282 2.39 27.91 -10.43
CA GLY A 282 2.08 28.90 -9.40
C GLY A 282 3.36 29.48 -8.77
N SER A 283 3.21 30.57 -8.04
CA SER A 283 4.30 31.19 -7.27
C SER A 283 4.04 31.07 -5.78
N SER A 284 5.10 31.17 -4.98
CA SER A 284 4.96 31.12 -3.52
C SER A 284 4.30 32.38 -2.98
N LEU A 285 3.63 32.26 -1.83
CA LEU A 285 3.04 33.41 -1.13
C LEU A 285 4.11 34.49 -0.88
N SER A 286 5.31 34.10 -0.47
CA SER A 286 6.39 35.03 -0.14
C SER A 286 6.85 35.85 -1.36
N ALA A 287 6.89 35.24 -2.55
CA ALA A 287 7.19 35.96 -3.78
C ALA A 287 6.12 37.02 -4.09
N ILE A 288 4.83 36.67 -3.96
CA ILE A 288 3.72 37.59 -4.20
C ILE A 288 3.72 38.72 -3.15
N VAL A 289 3.98 38.41 -1.88
CA VAL A 289 4.09 39.41 -0.82
C VAL A 289 5.25 40.39 -1.07
N GLU A 290 6.39 39.91 -1.56
CA GLU A 290 7.53 40.75 -1.92
C GLU A 290 7.17 41.73 -3.05
N LEU A 291 6.56 41.22 -4.13
CA LEU A 291 6.10 42.03 -5.26
C LEU A 291 5.02 43.06 -4.84
N ALA A 292 4.04 42.64 -4.06
CA ALA A 292 2.99 43.53 -3.58
C ALA A 292 3.58 44.63 -2.68
N ASN A 293 4.49 44.28 -1.77
CA ASN A 293 5.16 45.25 -0.90
C ASN A 293 5.98 46.27 -1.68
N SER A 294 6.76 45.85 -2.68
CA SER A 294 7.54 46.75 -3.54
C SER A 294 6.64 47.68 -4.36
N SER A 295 5.42 47.22 -4.68
CA SER A 295 4.40 48.00 -5.40
C SER A 295 3.54 48.89 -4.48
N GLY A 296 3.85 48.96 -3.17
CA GLY A 296 3.14 49.81 -2.23
C GLY A 296 1.84 49.21 -1.66
N TYR A 297 1.70 47.89 -1.66
CA TYR A 297 0.62 47.15 -1.02
C TYR A 297 1.07 46.48 0.27
N VAL A 298 0.12 46.04 1.09
CA VAL A 298 0.35 45.35 2.36
C VAL A 298 -0.54 44.11 2.41
N LEU A 299 0.03 42.96 2.80
CA LEU A 299 -0.75 41.74 3.07
C LEU A 299 -1.66 41.97 4.28
N VAL A 300 -2.95 41.65 4.15
CA VAL A 300 -3.93 41.84 5.25
C VAL A 300 -4.60 40.55 5.70
N GLU A 301 -4.64 39.51 4.86
CA GLU A 301 -5.16 38.18 5.22
C GLU A 301 -4.78 37.13 4.18
N THR A 302 -4.85 35.84 4.53
CA THR A 302 -4.81 34.73 3.57
C THR A 302 -5.94 33.72 3.83
N THR A 303 -6.42 33.07 2.78
CA THR A 303 -7.19 31.82 2.91
C THR A 303 -6.28 30.63 2.56
N THR A 304 -6.86 29.49 2.18
CA THR A 304 -6.09 28.33 1.73
C THR A 304 -5.34 28.64 0.44
N PHE A 305 -5.98 29.31 -0.53
CA PHE A 305 -5.46 29.54 -1.87
C PHE A 305 -5.20 31.02 -2.18
N ASN A 306 -5.91 31.93 -1.51
CA ASN A 306 -5.90 33.34 -1.86
C ASN A 306 -5.18 34.21 -0.82
N ALA A 307 -4.47 35.23 -1.30
CA ALA A 307 -3.87 36.27 -0.49
C ALA A 307 -4.57 37.62 -0.75
N PHE A 308 -4.84 38.36 0.32
CA PHE A 308 -5.47 39.67 0.26
C PHE A 308 -4.46 40.78 0.53
N PHE A 309 -4.39 41.73 -0.39
CA PHE A 309 -3.54 42.91 -0.28
C PHE A 309 -4.36 44.19 -0.36
N VAL A 310 -3.92 45.21 0.37
CA VAL A 310 -4.54 46.54 0.36
C VAL A 310 -3.46 47.59 0.15
N GLU A 311 -3.76 48.63 -0.64
CA GLU A 311 -2.85 49.74 -0.85
C GLU A 311 -2.40 50.33 0.50
N ARG A 312 -1.09 50.58 0.68
CA ARG A 312 -0.50 50.93 1.97
C ARG A 312 -1.18 52.14 2.64
N ILE A 313 -1.55 53.16 1.86
CA ILE A 313 -2.25 54.35 2.36
C ILE A 313 -3.63 53.99 2.93
N ILE A 314 -4.35 53.09 2.25
CA ILE A 314 -5.66 52.60 2.67
C ILE A 314 -5.52 51.72 3.92
N TYR A 315 -4.52 50.83 3.94
CA TYR A 315 -4.23 49.98 5.08
C TYR A 315 -3.96 50.80 6.36
N GLU A 316 -3.05 51.77 6.27
CA GLU A 316 -2.65 52.62 7.41
C GLU A 316 -3.85 53.39 8.00
N LYS A 317 -4.77 53.82 7.14
CA LYS A 317 -5.93 54.64 7.54
C LYS A 317 -7.09 53.81 8.09
N PHE A 318 -7.36 52.62 7.55
CA PHE A 318 -8.61 51.90 7.81
C PHE A 318 -8.43 50.49 8.39
N LEU A 319 -7.33 49.79 8.08
CA LEU A 319 -7.18 48.38 8.45
C LEU A 319 -6.15 48.12 9.55
N LYS A 320 -5.17 49.00 9.77
CA LYS A 320 -4.07 48.78 10.73
C LYS A 320 -4.50 48.41 12.15
N GLN A 321 -5.62 48.96 12.63
CA GLN A 321 -6.17 48.63 13.94
C GLN A 321 -6.76 47.20 14.00
N HIS A 322 -7.27 46.71 12.87
CA HIS A 322 -7.86 45.38 12.74
C HIS A 322 -6.83 44.30 12.38
N VAL A 323 -5.77 44.69 11.67
CA VAL A 323 -4.66 43.81 11.25
C VAL A 323 -3.32 44.46 11.63
N PRO A 324 -2.93 44.42 12.92
CA PRO A 324 -1.74 45.11 13.41
C PRO A 324 -0.43 44.38 13.09
N ASP A 325 -0.50 43.08 12.80
CA ASP A 325 0.65 42.26 12.38
C ASP A 325 0.34 41.66 11.01
N THR A 326 1.11 42.08 10.01
CA THR A 326 0.91 41.75 8.58
C THR A 326 1.96 40.76 8.07
N THR A 327 2.72 40.15 8.98
CA THR A 327 3.69 39.10 8.65
C THR A 327 2.97 37.84 8.12
N ILE A 328 3.65 37.09 7.26
CA ILE A 328 3.09 35.83 6.73
C ILE A 328 2.82 34.86 7.88
N GLU A 329 3.70 34.82 8.88
CA GLU A 329 3.57 33.96 10.06
C GLU A 329 2.31 34.27 10.89
N ALA A 330 1.90 35.54 10.95
CA ALA A 330 0.71 35.97 11.67
C ALA A 330 -0.60 35.72 10.90
N LEU A 331 -0.53 35.62 9.56
CA LEU A 331 -1.71 35.58 8.68
C LEU A 331 -1.89 34.25 7.93
N HIS A 332 -0.86 33.41 7.82
CA HIS A 332 -0.90 32.18 7.03
C HIS A 332 -0.52 30.94 7.84
N GLU A 333 -1.12 29.80 7.45
CA GLU A 333 -0.77 28.48 7.97
C GLU A 333 -0.73 27.50 6.81
N ILE A 334 0.43 26.86 6.59
CA ILE A 334 0.60 25.89 5.52
C ILE A 334 -0.18 24.62 5.87
N THR A 335 -1.24 24.35 5.11
CA THR A 335 -2.08 23.15 5.31
C THR A 335 -1.80 22.03 4.30
N MET A 336 -1.19 22.37 3.16
CA MET A 336 -0.98 21.45 2.03
C MET A 336 0.50 21.17 1.73
N GLY A 337 1.40 21.64 2.60
CA GLY A 337 2.85 21.51 2.44
C GLY A 337 3.36 20.07 2.62
N THR A 338 4.46 19.78 1.92
CA THR A 338 5.20 18.52 2.05
C THR A 338 6.60 18.84 2.59
N SER A 339 6.96 18.23 3.71
CA SER A 339 8.29 18.36 4.29
C SER A 339 9.10 17.09 4.05
N LEU A 340 10.37 17.26 3.70
CA LEU A 340 11.33 16.17 3.55
C LEU A 340 12.24 16.12 4.78
N TYR A 341 12.52 14.93 5.28
CA TYR A 341 13.53 14.71 6.32
C TYR A 341 14.36 13.46 6.01
N GLN A 342 15.58 13.42 6.52
CA GLN A 342 16.52 12.33 6.30
C GLN A 342 16.75 11.55 7.59
N LEU A 343 16.78 10.22 7.49
CA LEU A 343 17.21 9.34 8.57
C LEU A 343 18.73 9.17 8.54
N TYR A 344 19.34 8.82 9.68
CA TYR A 344 20.79 8.60 9.76
C TYR A 344 21.32 7.53 8.80
N ASP A 345 20.49 6.57 8.42
CA ASP A 345 20.83 5.55 7.43
C ASP A 345 20.80 6.05 5.98
N GLY A 346 20.48 7.33 5.75
CA GLY A 346 20.39 7.93 4.42
C GLY A 346 19.00 7.82 3.78
N THR A 347 18.03 7.18 4.41
CA THR A 347 16.64 7.11 3.93
C THR A 347 15.99 8.48 3.92
N ILE A 348 15.37 8.86 2.80
CA ILE A 348 14.55 10.06 2.67
C ILE A 348 13.10 9.74 3.07
N LYS A 349 12.48 10.60 3.87
CA LYS A 349 11.09 10.45 4.30
C LYS A 349 10.29 11.72 4.10
N LEU A 350 9.00 11.56 3.86
CA LEU A 350 8.07 12.67 3.72
C LEU A 350 7.23 12.86 4.99
N TRP A 351 6.81 14.10 5.23
CA TRP A 351 5.88 14.52 6.27
C TRP A 351 4.91 15.58 5.72
N GLY A 352 3.73 15.72 6.32
CA GLY A 352 2.68 16.61 5.83
C GLY A 352 1.84 15.96 4.73
N CYS A 353 1.58 16.68 3.63
CA CYS A 353 0.85 16.16 2.49
C CYS A 353 1.68 15.09 1.76
N LYS A 354 1.15 13.87 1.62
CA LYS A 354 1.83 12.75 0.91
C LYS A 354 1.17 12.39 -0.43
N ARG A 355 0.53 13.36 -1.08
CA ARG A 355 -0.20 13.16 -2.34
C ARG A 355 0.16 14.22 -3.36
N MET A 356 0.21 13.80 -4.63
CA MET A 356 0.19 14.68 -5.79
C MET A 356 -1.23 15.22 -5.96
N LEU A 357 -1.53 16.38 -5.36
CA LEU A 357 -2.90 16.91 -5.21
C LEU A 357 -3.65 17.02 -6.54
N TRP A 358 -3.00 17.55 -7.58
CA TRP A 358 -3.61 17.75 -8.90
C TRP A 358 -3.68 16.47 -9.76
N HIS A 359 -2.95 15.41 -9.41
CA HIS A 359 -3.01 14.11 -10.10
C HIS A 359 -3.72 13.02 -9.27
N ARG A 360 -4.08 13.32 -8.01
CA ARG A 360 -4.74 12.44 -7.05
C ARG A 360 -3.95 11.17 -6.68
N LEU A 361 -2.66 11.10 -7.01
CA LEU A 361 -1.78 9.97 -6.75
C LEU A 361 -1.07 10.09 -5.39
N PRO A 362 -0.84 8.99 -4.65
CA PRO A 362 0.06 9.01 -3.50
C PRO A 362 1.52 9.18 -3.96
N MET A 363 2.33 9.84 -3.14
CA MET A 363 3.77 9.91 -3.38
C MET A 363 4.46 8.63 -2.90
N ASP A 364 5.25 8.04 -3.78
CA ASP A 364 6.03 6.83 -3.50
C ASP A 364 7.41 7.22 -2.98
N GLU A 365 7.61 7.11 -1.65
CA GLU A 365 8.86 7.47 -1.00
C GLU A 365 10.05 6.65 -1.52
N GLU A 366 9.83 5.42 -1.99
CA GLU A 366 10.92 4.55 -2.45
C GLU A 366 11.50 5.03 -3.79
N LYS A 367 10.65 5.57 -4.67
CA LYS A 367 11.10 6.20 -5.93
C LYS A 367 11.89 7.49 -5.73
N MET A 368 11.86 8.08 -4.53
CA MET A 368 12.57 9.32 -4.20
C MET A 368 13.93 9.08 -3.55
N GLN A 369 14.31 7.82 -3.33
CA GLN A 369 15.53 7.49 -2.61
C GLN A 369 16.76 7.71 -3.49
N VAL A 370 17.76 8.37 -2.92
CA VAL A 370 19.05 8.56 -3.60
C VAL A 370 19.90 7.30 -3.47
N LEU A 371 19.92 6.69 -2.28
CA LEU A 371 20.64 5.44 -2.02
C LEU A 371 19.74 4.24 -2.33
N PRO A 372 20.25 3.20 -3.00
CA PRO A 372 19.53 1.94 -3.10
C PRO A 372 19.39 1.33 -1.70
N MET A 373 18.37 0.49 -1.52
CA MET A 373 18.00 -0.04 -0.21
C MET A 373 19.18 -0.70 0.54
N GLN A 374 20.07 -1.38 -0.17
CA GLN A 374 21.24 -2.05 0.42
C GLN A 374 22.27 -1.09 1.06
N ASP A 375 22.35 0.14 0.56
CA ASP A 375 23.34 1.14 0.97
C ASP A 375 22.80 2.09 2.05
N ARG A 376 21.53 1.92 2.45
CA ARG A 376 20.90 2.73 3.50
C ARG A 376 21.31 2.22 4.89
N GLN A 377 22.51 2.61 5.31
CA GLN A 377 23.08 2.29 6.61
C GLN A 377 23.75 3.52 7.20
N PHE A 378 23.69 3.68 8.52
CA PHE A 378 24.35 4.80 9.18
C PHE A 378 25.88 4.63 9.07
N PRO A 379 26.61 5.50 8.37
CA PRO A 379 28.03 5.27 8.07
C PRO A 379 28.93 5.25 9.31
N PHE A 380 28.47 5.80 10.43
CA PHE A 380 29.19 5.88 11.70
C PHE A 380 28.57 4.99 12.79
N ALA A 381 27.81 3.98 12.40
CA ALA A 381 27.29 3.00 13.35
C ALA A 381 28.48 2.38 14.13
N PRO A 382 28.42 2.33 15.48
CA PRO A 382 29.47 1.69 16.26
C PRO A 382 29.70 0.26 15.78
N SER A 383 30.96 -0.15 15.67
CA SER A 383 31.34 -1.55 15.48
C SER A 383 30.84 -2.33 16.70
N LEU A 384 29.63 -2.86 16.61
CA LEU A 384 29.13 -3.81 17.59
C LEU A 384 29.85 -5.11 17.30
N ASP A 385 30.85 -5.44 18.12
CA ASP A 385 31.42 -6.79 18.16
C ASP A 385 30.26 -7.77 18.42
N GLY A 386 29.75 -8.39 17.35
CA GLY A 386 28.60 -9.29 17.34
C GLY A 386 27.42 -8.93 16.41
N SER A 387 27.38 -7.74 15.78
CA SER A 387 26.24 -7.31 14.94
C SER A 387 26.24 -7.79 13.49
N ASN A 388 27.29 -8.47 13.04
CA ASN A 388 27.35 -8.98 11.67
C ASN A 388 26.23 -9.98 11.35
N HIS A 389 25.60 -10.62 12.36
CA HIS A 389 24.52 -11.58 12.13
C HIS A 389 23.12 -10.96 11.96
N VAL A 390 22.83 -9.78 12.52
CA VAL A 390 21.46 -9.21 12.49
C VAL A 390 21.23 -8.37 11.24
N LEU A 391 22.24 -7.61 10.80
CA LEU A 391 22.20 -6.88 9.52
C LEU A 391 22.28 -7.84 8.32
N SER A 392 23.10 -8.89 8.39
CA SER A 392 23.13 -9.93 7.35
C SER A 392 21.82 -10.70 7.29
N ALA A 393 21.20 -11.01 8.43
CA ALA A 393 19.89 -11.67 8.48
C ALA A 393 18.80 -10.80 7.84
N TYR A 394 18.79 -9.50 8.14
CA TYR A 394 17.79 -8.59 7.57
C TYR A 394 17.93 -8.42 6.05
N GLN A 395 19.15 -8.32 5.54
CA GLN A 395 19.43 -8.29 4.10
C GLN A 395 19.08 -9.62 3.43
N ASN A 396 19.36 -10.75 4.09
CA ASN A 396 19.00 -12.08 3.61
C ASN A 396 17.47 -12.26 3.53
N ASP A 397 16.72 -11.78 4.53
CA ASP A 397 15.25 -11.82 4.54
C ASP A 397 14.63 -11.07 3.36
N GLN A 398 15.12 -9.85 3.07
CA GLN A 398 14.67 -9.08 1.91
C GLN A 398 15.03 -9.78 0.60
N THR A 399 16.22 -10.36 0.51
CA THR A 399 16.66 -11.12 -0.65
C THR A 399 15.77 -12.34 -0.89
N ILE A 400 15.43 -13.09 0.16
CA ILE A 400 14.52 -14.25 0.07
C ILE A 400 13.12 -13.80 -0.38
N ARG A 401 12.58 -12.70 0.17
CA ARG A 401 11.26 -12.16 -0.22
C ARG A 401 11.22 -11.65 -1.66
N GLN A 402 12.30 -11.04 -2.16
CA GLN A 402 12.42 -10.62 -3.56
C GLN A 402 12.55 -11.82 -4.51
N ARG A 403 13.24 -12.88 -4.09
CA ARG A 403 13.35 -14.14 -4.85
C ARG A 403 12.05 -14.94 -4.85
N ALA A 404 11.21 -14.79 -3.82
CA ALA A 404 9.95 -15.51 -3.71
C ALA A 404 9.01 -15.19 -4.89
N VAL A 405 8.34 -16.23 -5.38
CA VAL A 405 7.32 -16.13 -6.43
C VAL A 405 6.01 -15.69 -5.79
N ASP A 406 5.38 -14.66 -6.36
CA ASP A 406 4.12 -14.10 -5.88
C ASP A 406 2.93 -14.86 -6.49
N MET A 407 2.25 -15.65 -5.67
CA MET A 407 1.09 -16.46 -6.04
C MET A 407 -0.24 -15.70 -5.96
N SER A 408 -0.22 -14.40 -5.65
CA SER A 408 -1.43 -13.58 -5.64
C SER A 408 -2.30 -13.73 -6.90
N PRO A 409 -1.75 -13.86 -8.14
CA PRO A 409 -2.55 -14.07 -9.35
C PRO A 409 -3.38 -15.37 -9.37
N TYR A 410 -2.99 -16.38 -8.58
CA TYR A 410 -3.69 -17.66 -8.47
C TYR A 410 -4.52 -17.78 -7.18
N CYS A 411 -4.08 -17.14 -6.09
CA CYS A 411 -4.71 -17.27 -4.77
C CYS A 411 -5.77 -16.21 -4.48
N LYS A 412 -5.72 -15.02 -5.11
CA LYS A 412 -6.73 -13.96 -4.90
C LYS A 412 -7.88 -14.11 -5.91
N ARG A 413 -9.13 -13.94 -5.43
CA ARG A 413 -10.29 -13.88 -6.33
C ARG A 413 -10.20 -12.63 -7.22
N PRO A 414 -10.49 -12.71 -8.52
CA PRO A 414 -10.56 -11.53 -9.37
C PRO A 414 -11.59 -10.56 -8.79
N THR A 415 -11.21 -9.30 -8.58
CA THR A 415 -12.17 -8.24 -8.27
C THR A 415 -13.05 -8.02 -9.50
N GLU A 416 -14.37 -8.00 -9.31
CA GLU A 416 -15.33 -7.70 -10.38
C GLU A 416 -14.96 -6.35 -11.03
N GLY A 417 -14.55 -6.37 -12.30
CA GLY A 417 -14.10 -5.19 -13.05
C GLY A 417 -12.60 -5.12 -13.40
N GLY A 418 -11.79 -6.13 -13.04
CA GLY A 418 -10.39 -6.20 -13.47
C GLY A 418 -10.23 -6.52 -14.96
N ASP A 419 -9.27 -5.87 -15.62
CA ASP A 419 -8.92 -6.17 -17.02
C ASP A 419 -8.37 -7.62 -17.13
N THR A 420 -9.14 -8.49 -17.79
CA THR A 420 -8.82 -9.91 -17.99
C THR A 420 -7.44 -10.11 -18.62
N SER A 421 -6.99 -9.18 -19.47
CA SER A 421 -5.68 -9.27 -20.13
C SER A 421 -4.52 -9.14 -19.14
N VAL A 422 -4.61 -8.21 -18.17
CA VAL A 422 -3.59 -7.96 -17.15
C VAL A 422 -3.48 -9.16 -16.19
N LEU A 423 -4.62 -9.77 -15.83
CA LEU A 423 -4.62 -10.96 -14.98
C LEU A 423 -3.99 -12.17 -15.68
N LEU A 424 -4.26 -12.37 -16.97
CA LEU A 424 -3.67 -13.45 -17.75
C LEU A 424 -2.15 -13.29 -17.88
N GLU A 425 -1.66 -12.08 -18.11
CA GLU A 425 -0.21 -11.82 -18.17
C GLU A 425 0.44 -12.02 -16.80
N SER A 426 -0.20 -11.56 -15.71
CA SER A 426 0.30 -11.77 -14.34
C SER A 426 0.36 -13.25 -13.95
N LYS A 427 -0.65 -14.05 -14.35
CA LYS A 427 -0.63 -15.51 -14.19
C LYS A 427 0.51 -16.14 -14.98
N ARG A 428 0.72 -15.68 -16.22
CA ARG A 428 1.81 -16.15 -17.09
C ARG A 428 3.18 -15.93 -16.48
N GLU A 429 3.46 -14.71 -16.00
CA GLU A 429 4.72 -14.40 -15.32
C GLU A 429 4.92 -15.29 -14.08
N CYS A 430 3.86 -15.44 -13.28
CA CYS A 430 3.86 -16.28 -12.07
C CYS A 430 4.22 -17.74 -12.37
N PHE A 431 3.50 -18.41 -13.28
CA PHE A 431 3.76 -19.83 -13.54
C PHE A 431 5.11 -20.07 -14.21
N LEU A 432 5.58 -19.16 -15.07
CA LEU A 432 6.88 -19.28 -15.73
C LEU A 432 8.01 -19.18 -14.72
N LYS A 433 7.94 -18.18 -13.83
CA LYS A 433 8.95 -17.98 -12.77
C LYS A 433 8.97 -19.17 -11.80
N LEU A 434 7.79 -19.66 -11.38
CA LEU A 434 7.68 -20.80 -10.47
C LEU A 434 8.29 -22.06 -11.08
N ASN A 435 7.88 -22.43 -12.29
CA ASN A 435 8.39 -23.63 -12.97
C ASN A 435 9.89 -23.53 -13.25
N ASN A 436 10.38 -22.38 -13.71
CA ASN A 436 11.81 -22.20 -13.95
C ASN A 436 12.60 -22.37 -12.66
N THR A 437 12.15 -21.77 -11.55
CA THR A 437 12.81 -21.90 -10.24
C THR A 437 12.81 -23.35 -9.76
N LEU A 438 11.66 -24.04 -9.80
CA LEU A 438 11.59 -25.46 -9.41
C LEU A 438 12.46 -26.35 -10.30
N ARG A 439 12.61 -26.03 -11.58
CA ARG A 439 13.45 -26.77 -12.51
C ARG A 439 14.94 -26.58 -12.24
N THR A 440 15.38 -25.34 -12.00
CA THR A 440 16.82 -25.02 -11.83
C THR A 440 17.29 -25.25 -10.40
N ASP A 441 16.50 -24.79 -9.42
CA ASP A 441 16.83 -24.84 -8.00
C ASP A 441 16.20 -26.04 -7.27
N GLY A 442 15.19 -26.71 -7.83
CA GLY A 442 14.48 -27.80 -7.15
C GLY A 442 13.53 -27.36 -6.03
N PHE A 443 13.84 -26.23 -5.39
CA PHE A 443 13.03 -25.57 -4.37
C PHE A 443 12.68 -24.15 -4.83
N ALA A 444 11.44 -23.74 -4.59
CA ALA A 444 10.99 -22.37 -4.80
C ALA A 444 10.53 -21.75 -3.47
N PHE A 445 10.83 -20.47 -3.28
CA PHE A 445 10.18 -19.66 -2.25
C PHE A 445 8.89 -19.08 -2.81
N VAL A 446 7.81 -19.13 -2.04
CA VAL A 446 6.47 -18.76 -2.49
C VAL A 446 5.82 -17.83 -1.47
N ARG A 447 5.24 -16.74 -1.94
CA ARG A 447 4.45 -15.77 -1.16
C ARG A 447 3.14 -15.45 -1.89
N GLY A 448 2.27 -14.63 -1.33
CA GLY A 448 0.99 -14.21 -1.92
C GLY A 448 -0.11 -15.27 -1.81
N THR A 449 0.01 -16.21 -0.86
CA THR A 449 -0.90 -17.37 -0.75
C THR A 449 -2.27 -17.03 -0.15
N GLY A 450 -2.39 -15.86 0.49
CA GLY A 450 -3.60 -15.43 1.21
C GLY A 450 -3.73 -15.97 2.63
N ILE A 451 -2.76 -16.77 3.10
CA ILE A 451 -2.71 -17.24 4.49
C ILE A 451 -2.11 -16.13 5.36
N SER A 452 -2.80 -15.72 6.42
CA SER A 452 -2.30 -14.66 7.29
C SER A 452 -1.06 -15.10 8.07
N SER A 453 -0.12 -14.16 8.26
CA SER A 453 1.06 -14.37 9.12
C SER A 453 0.67 -14.76 10.56
N LYS A 454 -0.48 -14.25 11.05
CA LYS A 454 -1.02 -14.63 12.37
C LYS A 454 -1.34 -16.12 12.45
N LEU A 455 -2.06 -16.67 11.46
CA LEU A 455 -2.43 -18.09 11.45
C LEU A 455 -1.20 -19.00 11.38
N CYS A 456 -0.23 -18.66 10.51
CA CYS A 456 1.06 -19.36 10.44
C CYS A 456 1.79 -19.40 11.79
N ASN A 457 1.82 -18.25 12.49
CA ASN A 457 2.47 -18.12 13.79
C ASN A 457 1.73 -18.91 14.88
N ASP A 458 0.40 -18.85 14.90
CA ASP A 458 -0.42 -19.58 15.86
C ASP A 458 -0.24 -21.09 15.67
N ALA A 459 -0.20 -21.58 14.42
CA ALA A 459 0.07 -22.98 14.09
C ALA A 459 1.47 -23.44 14.52
N LEU A 460 2.52 -22.65 14.26
CA LEU A 460 3.88 -22.95 14.71
C LEU A 460 3.98 -23.00 16.25
N LYS A 461 3.32 -22.07 16.96
CA LYS A 461 3.27 -22.06 18.43
C LYS A 461 2.52 -23.26 18.98
N ALA A 462 1.37 -23.61 18.39
CA ALA A 462 0.58 -24.77 18.78
C ALA A 462 1.38 -26.07 18.57
N ALA A 463 2.03 -26.22 17.42
CA ALA A 463 2.92 -27.34 17.14
C ALA A 463 4.11 -27.40 18.10
N LYS A 464 4.73 -26.25 18.43
CA LYS A 464 5.82 -26.15 19.40
C LYS A 464 5.36 -26.57 20.80
N SER A 465 4.17 -26.12 21.22
CA SER A 465 3.57 -26.50 22.51
C SER A 465 3.41 -28.02 22.60
N PHE A 466 2.86 -28.66 21.57
CA PHE A 466 2.68 -30.11 21.56
C PHE A 466 4.00 -30.90 21.46
N LEU A 467 4.88 -30.56 20.51
CA LEU A 467 6.07 -31.37 20.19
C LEU A 467 7.21 -31.20 21.21
N HIS A 468 7.32 -30.02 21.81
CA HIS A 468 8.43 -29.68 22.71
C HIS A 468 8.01 -29.54 24.16
N ASN A 469 6.88 -28.86 24.44
CA ASN A 469 6.53 -28.46 25.80
C ASN A 469 5.63 -29.49 26.51
N ALA A 470 4.70 -30.12 25.78
CA ALA A 470 3.80 -31.10 26.37
C ALA A 470 4.57 -32.33 26.87
N ASP A 471 4.03 -32.95 27.92
CA ASP A 471 4.57 -34.18 28.48
C ASP A 471 4.54 -35.31 27.45
N GLU A 472 5.48 -36.24 27.57
CA GLU A 472 5.56 -37.39 26.68
C GLU A 472 4.29 -38.27 26.75
N SER A 473 3.59 -38.29 27.90
CA SER A 473 2.30 -38.98 28.08
C SER A 473 1.21 -38.40 27.16
N VAL A 474 1.15 -37.07 27.01
CA VAL A 474 0.22 -36.38 26.10
C VAL A 474 0.50 -36.76 24.66
N ARG A 475 1.76 -36.71 24.23
CA ARG A 475 2.13 -37.09 22.86
C ARG A 475 1.79 -38.57 22.59
N ARG A 476 2.06 -39.44 23.56
CA ARG A 476 1.79 -40.88 23.45
C ARG A 476 0.30 -41.25 23.46
N SER A 477 -0.58 -40.40 23.99
CA SER A 477 -2.03 -40.63 23.89
C SER A 477 -2.54 -40.55 22.45
N CYS A 478 -1.72 -40.03 21.53
CA CYS A 478 -2.04 -39.83 20.11
C CYS A 478 -1.41 -40.89 19.19
N LEU A 479 -0.92 -42.01 19.75
CA LEU A 479 -0.32 -43.10 18.96
C LEU A 479 -1.40 -43.87 18.19
N THR A 480 -1.15 -44.13 16.91
CA THR A 480 -2.00 -44.97 16.06
C THR A 480 -1.29 -46.29 15.71
N LYS A 481 -2.04 -47.22 15.11
CA LYS A 481 -1.46 -48.47 14.57
C LYS A 481 -0.55 -48.20 13.37
N ASP A 482 -0.96 -47.28 12.48
CA ASP A 482 -0.19 -46.83 11.32
C ASP A 482 0.36 -45.41 11.55
N ARG A 483 1.44 -45.37 12.32
CA ARG A 483 2.10 -44.12 12.75
C ARG A 483 2.65 -43.31 11.56
N ALA A 484 2.86 -43.95 10.41
CA ALA A 484 3.34 -43.31 9.21
C ALA A 484 2.29 -42.38 8.58
N ARG A 485 1.00 -42.50 8.95
CA ARG A 485 -0.10 -41.75 8.29
C ARG A 485 -0.88 -40.80 9.18
N ARG A 486 -1.09 -41.13 10.46
CA ARG A 486 -1.85 -40.29 11.41
C ARG A 486 -1.29 -40.34 12.83
N GLY A 487 -1.45 -39.25 13.57
CA GLY A 487 -1.10 -39.16 14.98
C GLY A 487 0.40 -38.99 15.23
N TYR A 488 0.83 -39.29 16.45
CA TYR A 488 2.20 -39.06 16.91
C TYR A 488 3.15 -40.20 16.52
N SER A 489 4.36 -39.85 16.07
CA SER A 489 5.49 -40.76 15.90
C SER A 489 6.69 -40.23 16.73
N PRO A 490 7.14 -40.98 17.74
CA PRO A 490 8.31 -40.63 18.55
C PRO A 490 9.59 -40.53 17.72
N MET A 491 10.64 -39.92 18.28
CA MET A 491 11.98 -39.98 17.67
C MET A 491 12.49 -41.42 17.56
N CYS A 492 13.36 -41.67 16.57
CA CYS A 492 13.99 -42.97 16.32
C CYS A 492 13.02 -44.11 15.93
N THR A 493 11.83 -43.81 15.41
CA THR A 493 10.85 -44.83 15.00
C THR A 493 10.83 -45.13 13.51
N GLU A 494 11.16 -44.16 12.67
CA GLU A 494 11.05 -44.21 11.21
C GLU A 494 12.36 -43.73 10.58
N ASN A 495 12.63 -44.14 9.34
CA ASN A 495 13.80 -43.71 8.57
C ASN A 495 13.36 -43.30 7.16
N PHE A 496 13.48 -42.01 6.84
CA PHE A 496 13.18 -41.47 5.52
C PHE A 496 14.14 -41.93 4.41
N ALA A 497 15.37 -42.39 4.71
CA ALA A 497 16.29 -42.93 3.70
C ALA A 497 15.71 -44.15 2.97
N SER A 498 14.82 -44.90 3.63
CA SER A 498 14.13 -46.03 3.01
C SER A 498 13.25 -45.63 1.83
N LEU A 499 12.81 -44.38 1.74
CA LEU A 499 11.99 -43.88 0.62
C LEU A 499 12.79 -43.80 -0.69
N ILE A 500 14.11 -43.66 -0.62
CA ILE A 500 15.01 -43.67 -1.77
C ILE A 500 15.78 -45.00 -1.88
N GLY A 501 15.33 -46.05 -1.18
CA GLY A 501 15.95 -47.37 -1.21
C GLY A 501 17.28 -47.47 -0.46
N GLN A 502 17.60 -46.55 0.46
CA GLN A 502 18.86 -46.56 1.20
C GLN A 502 18.69 -47.03 2.66
N HIS A 503 19.70 -47.75 3.17
CA HIS A 503 19.76 -48.13 4.58
C HIS A 503 20.40 -47.02 5.43
N GLY A 504 19.79 -46.71 6.57
CA GLY A 504 20.26 -45.66 7.48
C GLY A 504 19.68 -45.80 8.90
N PRO A 505 20.22 -45.06 9.88
CA PRO A 505 19.61 -45.01 11.21
C PRO A 505 18.26 -44.29 11.18
N ASN A 506 17.36 -44.63 12.12
CA ASN A 506 16.06 -43.95 12.25
C ASN A 506 16.22 -42.47 12.58
N ASP A 507 15.38 -41.62 11.99
CA ASP A 507 15.46 -40.17 12.08
C ASP A 507 15.28 -39.65 13.52
N LEU A 508 16.01 -38.58 13.83
CA LEU A 508 15.99 -37.88 15.11
C LEU A 508 15.01 -36.70 15.08
N VAL A 509 13.74 -36.99 14.81
CA VAL A 509 12.66 -36.00 14.73
C VAL A 509 11.36 -36.56 15.30
N LYS A 510 10.63 -35.73 16.05
CA LYS A 510 9.26 -36.04 16.48
C LYS A 510 8.29 -35.66 15.38
N LYS A 511 7.30 -36.50 15.08
CA LYS A 511 6.34 -36.24 14.01
C LYS A 511 4.91 -36.31 14.55
N PHE A 512 4.03 -35.42 14.09
CA PHE A 512 2.59 -35.52 14.30
C PHE A 512 1.87 -35.30 12.98
N ARG A 513 1.04 -36.25 12.56
CA ARG A 513 0.42 -36.26 11.23
C ARG A 513 -1.08 -36.09 11.29
N VAL A 514 -1.57 -35.15 10.48
CA VAL A 514 -2.98 -34.80 10.31
C VAL A 514 -3.30 -34.87 8.82
N GLY A 515 -4.46 -35.40 8.48
CA GLY A 515 -4.98 -35.35 7.11
C GLY A 515 -6.47 -35.01 7.12
N PRO A 516 -7.18 -35.20 6.00
CA PRO A 516 -8.56 -34.75 5.87
C PRO A 516 -9.49 -35.51 6.81
N GLU A 517 -10.43 -34.79 7.42
CA GLU A 517 -11.44 -35.35 8.31
C GLU A 517 -12.74 -35.55 7.52
N LYS A 518 -13.40 -36.71 7.68
CA LYS A 518 -14.66 -36.98 6.95
C LYS A 518 -15.78 -36.11 7.52
N VAL A 519 -16.49 -35.38 6.66
CA VAL A 519 -17.63 -34.53 7.04
C VAL A 519 -18.72 -35.39 7.70
N ARG A 520 -19.12 -35.01 8.92
CA ARG A 520 -20.26 -35.62 9.64
C ARG A 520 -21.55 -35.39 8.85
N GLY A 521 -22.14 -36.46 8.31
CA GLY A 521 -23.43 -36.41 7.60
C GLY A 521 -23.55 -37.38 6.41
N LYS A 522 -22.45 -37.87 5.85
CA LYS A 522 -22.43 -38.89 4.77
C LYS A 522 -22.08 -40.29 5.31
N GLU A 523 -22.72 -40.74 6.40
CA GLU A 523 -22.44 -42.06 7.01
C GLU A 523 -22.85 -43.26 6.13
N ASN A 524 -23.60 -43.04 5.05
CA ASN A 524 -24.19 -44.11 4.23
C ASN A 524 -23.55 -44.33 2.84
N GLN A 525 -22.41 -43.74 2.52
CA GLN A 525 -21.67 -44.11 1.31
C GLN A 525 -20.37 -44.80 1.71
N THR A 526 -20.35 -46.12 1.50
CA THR A 526 -19.20 -47.03 1.43
C THR A 526 -17.99 -46.67 2.30
N LYS A 527 -17.71 -47.50 3.33
CA LYS A 527 -16.38 -47.59 3.94
C LYS A 527 -15.33 -47.73 2.81
N SER A 528 -14.73 -46.62 2.36
CA SER A 528 -13.53 -46.70 1.52
C SER A 528 -12.52 -47.51 2.34
N LEU A 529 -12.19 -48.69 1.80
CA LEU A 529 -11.26 -49.66 2.37
C LEU A 529 -9.80 -49.20 2.18
N SER A 530 -9.60 -48.05 1.55
CA SER A 530 -8.28 -47.47 1.33
C SER A 530 -7.61 -47.11 2.65
N SER A 531 -6.38 -47.58 2.77
CA SER A 531 -5.52 -47.31 3.91
C SER A 531 -5.14 -45.82 4.05
N LEU A 532 -5.44 -44.99 3.04
CA LEU A 532 -5.08 -43.55 2.99
C LEU A 532 -6.05 -42.68 3.82
N HIS A 533 -7.27 -43.14 4.06
CA HIS A 533 -8.33 -42.42 4.78
C HIS A 533 -8.47 -42.90 6.24
N GLN A 534 -7.55 -42.46 7.10
CA GLN A 534 -7.57 -42.77 8.54
C GLN A 534 -8.01 -41.55 9.37
N GLN A 535 -8.73 -41.79 10.47
CA GLN A 535 -9.15 -40.74 11.40
C GLN A 535 -7.95 -40.11 12.10
N ASN A 536 -7.97 -38.78 12.26
CA ASN A 536 -6.96 -38.04 13.01
C ASN A 536 -6.99 -38.47 14.50
N SER A 537 -5.81 -38.68 15.09
CA SER A 537 -5.67 -39.04 16.51
C SER A 537 -5.21 -37.83 17.31
N TRP A 538 -6.18 -37.02 17.74
CA TRP A 538 -5.95 -35.82 18.54
C TRP A 538 -5.78 -36.14 20.03
N PRO A 539 -4.99 -35.35 20.79
CA PRO A 539 -5.02 -35.40 22.24
C PRO A 539 -6.41 -35.00 22.74
N LYS A 540 -6.82 -35.54 23.88
CA LYS A 540 -8.10 -35.21 24.50
C LYS A 540 -7.93 -34.10 25.54
N GLU A 541 -8.98 -33.31 25.78
CA GLU A 541 -8.97 -32.18 26.71
C GLU A 541 -8.66 -32.59 28.16
N ASP A 542 -9.12 -33.78 28.58
CA ASP A 542 -8.83 -34.37 29.89
C ASP A 542 -7.37 -34.81 30.05
N VAL A 543 -6.67 -35.05 28.94
CA VAL A 543 -5.24 -35.41 28.91
C VAL A 543 -4.35 -34.17 28.81
N TRP A 544 -4.78 -33.17 28.03
CA TRP A 544 -4.03 -31.93 27.84
C TRP A 544 -4.98 -30.76 27.63
N ARG A 545 -4.94 -29.80 28.57
CA ARG A 545 -5.86 -28.65 28.58
C ARG A 545 -5.83 -27.82 27.30
N GLU A 546 -4.68 -27.73 26.63
CA GLU A 546 -4.53 -26.98 25.36
C GLU A 546 -5.03 -27.76 24.13
N ALA A 547 -5.46 -29.03 24.29
CA ALA A 547 -5.85 -29.89 23.17
C ALA A 547 -6.95 -29.30 22.25
N PRO A 548 -8.03 -28.66 22.76
CA PRO A 548 -9.04 -28.05 21.90
C PRO A 548 -8.47 -26.89 21.05
N HIS A 549 -7.62 -26.06 21.65
CA HIS A 549 -6.97 -24.95 20.95
C HIS A 549 -5.96 -25.45 19.91
N PHE A 550 -5.12 -26.42 20.29
CA PHE A 550 -4.17 -27.07 19.38
C PHE A 550 -4.89 -27.66 18.16
N ARG A 551 -5.97 -28.41 18.38
CA ARG A 551 -6.76 -29.00 17.29
C ARG A 551 -7.32 -27.92 16.36
N SER A 552 -8.03 -26.94 16.93
CA SER A 552 -8.69 -25.87 16.15
C SER A 552 -7.71 -25.10 15.28
N VAL A 553 -6.55 -24.71 15.81
CA VAL A 553 -5.55 -23.93 15.07
C VAL A 553 -4.90 -24.75 13.96
N ILE A 554 -4.59 -26.03 14.22
CA ILE A 554 -3.96 -26.91 13.22
C ILE A 554 -4.95 -27.27 12.11
N GLU A 555 -6.23 -27.47 12.41
CA GLU A 555 -7.29 -27.69 11.41
C GLU A 555 -7.47 -26.43 10.54
N GLU A 556 -7.59 -25.24 11.14
CA GLU A 556 -7.71 -23.98 10.40
C GLU A 556 -6.49 -23.73 9.48
N TYR A 557 -5.27 -23.98 9.99
CA TYR A 557 -4.06 -23.88 9.20
C TYR A 557 -4.02 -24.92 8.07
N TYR A 558 -4.43 -26.16 8.33
CA TYR A 558 -4.50 -27.23 7.34
C TYR A 558 -5.39 -26.85 6.15
N ASP A 559 -6.60 -26.37 6.42
CA ASP A 559 -7.57 -26.03 5.38
C ASP A 559 -7.07 -24.88 4.50
N ASN A 560 -6.52 -23.83 5.11
CA ASN A 560 -5.95 -22.69 4.39
C ASN A 560 -4.72 -23.08 3.57
N LEU A 561 -3.81 -23.87 4.15
CA LEU A 561 -2.60 -24.32 3.46
C LEU A 561 -2.93 -25.26 2.30
N ARG A 562 -3.96 -26.09 2.45
CA ARG A 562 -4.45 -26.96 1.38
C ARG A 562 -5.00 -26.16 0.21
N CYS A 563 -5.83 -25.14 0.44
CA CYS A 563 -6.30 -24.25 -0.62
C CYS A 563 -5.14 -23.54 -1.34
N ALA A 564 -4.15 -23.04 -0.60
CA ALA A 564 -2.96 -22.44 -1.19
C ALA A 564 -2.13 -23.44 -2.00
N ALA A 565 -1.98 -24.67 -1.50
CA ALA A 565 -1.26 -25.73 -2.19
C ALA A 565 -1.94 -26.13 -3.51
N ASP A 566 -3.28 -26.12 -3.56
CA ASP A 566 -4.03 -26.35 -4.79
C ASP A 566 -3.72 -25.25 -5.84
N SER A 567 -3.75 -23.98 -5.43
CA SER A 567 -3.38 -22.86 -6.30
C SER A 567 -1.92 -22.92 -6.79
N ILE A 568 -1.00 -23.34 -5.92
CA ILE A 568 0.42 -23.54 -6.28
C ILE A 568 0.55 -24.66 -7.31
N LEU A 569 -0.12 -25.80 -7.10
CA LEU A 569 -0.10 -26.93 -8.02
C LEU A 569 -0.71 -26.55 -9.38
N ALA A 570 -1.80 -25.77 -9.39
CA ALA A 570 -2.41 -25.24 -10.61
C ALA A 570 -1.41 -24.41 -11.44
N ALA A 571 -0.70 -23.47 -10.78
CA ALA A 571 0.32 -22.67 -11.46
C ALA A 571 1.47 -23.54 -11.97
N ILE A 572 1.88 -24.58 -11.23
CA ILE A 572 2.90 -25.51 -11.72
C ILE A 572 2.43 -26.20 -13.00
N CYS A 573 1.21 -26.75 -13.00
CA CYS A 573 0.61 -27.41 -14.16
C CYS A 573 0.50 -26.47 -15.38
N ASP A 574 0.03 -25.23 -15.20
CA ASP A 574 -0.06 -24.25 -16.28
C ASP A 574 1.31 -23.99 -16.94
N GLY A 575 2.37 -23.89 -16.15
CA GLY A 575 3.72 -23.69 -16.69
C GLY A 575 4.34 -24.95 -17.33
N ILE A 576 3.97 -26.15 -16.89
CA ILE A 576 4.33 -27.39 -17.59
C ILE A 576 3.65 -27.43 -18.96
N ILE A 577 2.34 -27.18 -19.00
CA ILE A 577 1.54 -27.19 -20.24
C ILE A 577 2.05 -26.14 -21.23
N ALA A 578 2.39 -24.95 -20.75
CA ALA A 578 2.91 -23.88 -21.58
C ALA A 578 4.28 -24.21 -22.22
N ASN A 579 5.11 -25.01 -21.55
CA ASN A 579 6.45 -25.38 -22.04
C ASN A 579 6.46 -26.70 -22.84
N ASN A 580 5.54 -27.63 -22.55
CA ASN A 580 5.43 -28.89 -23.26
C ASN A 580 3.96 -29.30 -23.39
N ALA A 581 3.37 -28.98 -24.56
CA ALA A 581 1.97 -29.30 -24.85
C ALA A 581 1.69 -30.81 -24.88
N GLU A 582 2.70 -31.68 -25.08
CA GLU A 582 2.51 -33.13 -25.08
C GLU A 582 2.18 -33.66 -23.67
N LEU A 583 2.68 -32.99 -22.62
CA LEU A 583 2.36 -33.32 -21.23
C LEU A 583 0.98 -32.81 -20.78
N GLN A 584 0.24 -32.12 -21.66
CA GLN A 584 -1.10 -31.63 -21.34
C GLN A 584 -2.04 -32.77 -20.91
N LYS A 585 -1.93 -33.96 -21.51
CA LYS A 585 -2.76 -35.11 -21.15
C LYS A 585 -2.48 -35.58 -19.72
N SER A 586 -1.22 -35.63 -19.31
CA SER A 586 -0.81 -36.00 -17.94
C SER A 586 -1.22 -34.93 -16.92
N MET A 587 -1.24 -33.65 -17.31
CA MET A 587 -1.62 -32.54 -16.42
C MET A 587 -3.14 -32.33 -16.30
N ARG A 588 -3.94 -32.74 -17.29
CA ARG A 588 -5.42 -32.62 -17.25
C ARG A 588 -6.04 -33.30 -16.03
N VAL A 589 -5.49 -34.43 -15.59
CA VAL A 589 -5.93 -35.19 -14.41
C VAL A 589 -5.87 -34.31 -13.15
N ILE A 590 -4.83 -33.48 -13.05
CA ILE A 590 -4.59 -32.58 -11.92
C ILE A 590 -5.53 -31.37 -12.02
N SER A 591 -5.70 -30.81 -13.22
CA SER A 591 -6.59 -29.66 -13.46
C SER A 591 -8.09 -29.99 -13.31
N GLU A 592 -8.52 -31.17 -13.75
CA GLU A 592 -9.92 -31.65 -13.64
C GLU A 592 -10.28 -31.99 -12.19
N ALA A 593 -9.34 -32.57 -11.42
CA ALA A 593 -9.51 -32.82 -9.98
C ALA A 593 -9.69 -31.53 -9.15
N GLN A 594 -9.27 -30.37 -9.67
CA GLN A 594 -9.38 -29.07 -8.98
C GLN A 594 -10.63 -28.26 -9.35
N HIS A 595 -11.29 -28.54 -10.48
CA HIS A 595 -12.45 -27.78 -10.95
C HIS A 595 -13.81 -28.31 -10.47
N ASP A 596 -13.88 -29.55 -9.99
CA ASP A 596 -15.12 -30.12 -9.48
C ASP A 596 -15.33 -29.79 -8.00
N GLN A 597 -16.08 -28.72 -7.71
CA GLN A 597 -16.36 -28.25 -6.34
C GLN A 597 -17.00 -29.33 -5.45
N GLN A 598 -17.69 -30.33 -6.03
CA GLN A 598 -18.28 -31.44 -5.26
C GLN A 598 -17.26 -32.51 -4.83
N ASN A 599 -16.07 -32.55 -5.45
CA ASN A 599 -15.07 -33.60 -5.24
C ASN A 599 -13.83 -33.13 -4.45
N THR A 600 -13.81 -31.86 -4.03
CA THR A 600 -12.73 -31.24 -3.24
C THR A 600 -12.54 -31.84 -1.83
N GLU A 601 -13.38 -32.78 -1.40
CA GLU A 601 -13.33 -33.43 -0.07
C GLU A 601 -12.48 -34.74 -0.04
N ASN A 602 -12.05 -35.27 -1.18
CA ASN A 602 -11.47 -36.63 -1.28
C ASN A 602 -9.94 -36.69 -1.49
N HIS A 603 -9.21 -35.60 -1.25
CA HIS A 603 -7.75 -35.60 -1.38
C HIS A 603 -7.05 -36.42 -0.28
N THR A 604 -5.77 -36.77 -0.48
CA THR A 604 -5.01 -37.58 0.48
C THR A 604 -3.83 -36.84 1.13
N SER A 605 -3.82 -35.50 1.05
CA SER A 605 -2.76 -34.65 1.60
C SER A 605 -2.56 -34.86 3.10
N ILE A 606 -1.31 -34.76 3.56
CA ILE A 606 -0.94 -34.97 4.96
C ILE A 606 -0.11 -33.79 5.44
N LEU A 607 -0.60 -33.08 6.45
CA LEU A 607 0.19 -32.13 7.21
C LEU A 607 0.97 -32.86 8.30
N THR A 608 2.29 -32.71 8.27
CA THR A 608 3.20 -33.27 9.25
C THR A 608 3.86 -32.15 10.04
N LEU A 609 3.61 -32.12 11.34
CA LEU A 609 4.31 -31.29 12.31
C LEU A 609 5.61 -32.00 12.71
N LEU A 610 6.74 -31.31 12.63
CA LEU A 610 8.08 -31.86 12.85
C LEU A 610 8.78 -31.08 13.97
N GLY A 611 9.35 -31.78 14.94
CA GLY A 611 10.03 -31.17 16.09
C GLY A 611 11.46 -31.68 16.27
N TYR A 612 12.43 -30.77 16.24
CA TYR A 612 13.86 -31.03 16.40
C TYR A 612 14.38 -30.46 17.72
N GLN A 613 15.25 -31.20 18.41
CA GLN A 613 15.79 -30.80 19.72
C GLN A 613 17.33 -30.72 19.71
N PRO A 614 17.93 -29.74 20.42
CA PRO A 614 19.39 -29.63 20.56
C PRO A 614 20.02 -30.89 21.16
N GLY A 615 21.25 -31.19 20.75
CA GLY A 615 22.01 -32.33 21.29
C GLY A 615 21.56 -33.71 20.79
N SER A 616 20.56 -33.78 19.92
CA SER A 616 20.14 -35.02 19.26
C SER A 616 21.30 -35.58 18.41
N ARG A 617 21.80 -36.76 18.77
CA ARG A 617 22.92 -37.45 18.09
C ARG A 617 22.69 -38.96 18.09
N HIS A 618 23.07 -39.62 17.01
CA HIS A 618 23.11 -41.08 16.97
C HIS A 618 24.23 -41.61 17.88
N LYS A 619 23.94 -42.62 18.70
CA LYS A 619 24.88 -43.16 19.71
C LYS A 619 26.06 -43.96 19.14
N LYS A 620 26.12 -44.22 17.82
CA LYS A 620 27.20 -44.96 17.16
C LYS A 620 27.65 -44.23 15.88
N GLY A 621 28.90 -43.80 15.87
CA GLY A 621 29.56 -43.18 14.72
C GLY A 621 30.95 -42.69 15.10
N SER A 622 31.97 -43.51 14.88
CA SER A 622 33.37 -43.11 15.05
C SER A 622 33.78 -42.19 13.90
N LYS A 623 34.32 -41.02 14.24
CA LYS A 623 35.00 -40.00 13.41
C LYS A 623 34.12 -38.96 12.70
N GLY A 624 34.13 -37.74 13.25
CA GLY A 624 34.28 -36.49 12.48
C GLY A 624 33.08 -35.88 11.77
N TYR A 625 32.13 -36.65 11.25
CA TYR A 625 30.99 -36.11 10.48
C TYR A 625 29.69 -36.08 11.30
N LEU A 626 29.00 -34.94 11.31
CA LEU A 626 27.69 -34.78 11.92
C LEU A 626 26.66 -35.56 11.08
N ASN A 627 26.21 -36.72 11.56
CA ASN A 627 25.11 -37.45 10.92
C ASN A 627 23.84 -36.57 10.86
N PRO A 628 23.09 -36.61 9.74
CA PRO A 628 21.86 -35.83 9.60
C PRO A 628 20.79 -36.28 10.61
N LEU A 629 19.98 -35.33 11.08
CA LEU A 629 18.80 -35.58 11.92
C LEU A 629 17.69 -36.26 11.11
N VAL A 630 17.57 -35.90 9.83
CA VAL A 630 16.73 -36.58 8.85
C VAL A 630 17.59 -36.86 7.63
N ALA A 631 17.69 -38.15 7.27
CA ALA A 631 18.53 -38.59 6.16
C ALA A 631 18.12 -37.93 4.83
N ALA A 632 19.04 -37.94 3.87
CA ALA A 632 18.75 -37.46 2.51
C ALA A 632 17.61 -38.30 1.89
N HIS A 633 16.58 -37.64 1.37
CA HIS A 633 15.43 -38.28 0.75
C HIS A 633 14.74 -37.34 -0.24
N THR A 634 13.79 -37.90 -0.98
CA THR A 634 12.80 -37.17 -1.78
C THR A 634 11.40 -37.39 -1.21
N ASP A 635 10.49 -36.47 -1.51
CA ASP A 635 9.09 -36.58 -1.09
C ASP A 635 8.28 -37.36 -2.13
N VAL A 636 7.35 -38.20 -1.69
CA VAL A 636 6.62 -39.11 -2.59
C VAL A 636 5.48 -38.42 -3.36
N GLY A 637 4.90 -37.36 -2.82
CA GLY A 637 3.66 -36.75 -3.32
C GLY A 637 3.81 -35.93 -4.61
N MET A 638 2.86 -35.02 -4.84
CA MET A 638 2.91 -34.08 -5.96
C MET A 638 3.91 -32.96 -5.68
N ILE A 639 3.66 -32.23 -4.60
CA ILE A 639 4.51 -31.17 -4.08
C ILE A 639 4.49 -31.22 -2.55
N THR A 640 5.49 -30.59 -1.95
CA THR A 640 5.51 -30.30 -0.52
C THR A 640 5.48 -28.79 -0.31
N VAL A 641 4.60 -28.31 0.56
CA VAL A 641 4.56 -26.91 0.99
C VAL A 641 4.98 -26.85 2.45
N LEU A 642 6.09 -26.17 2.73
CA LEU A 642 6.79 -26.21 4.01
C LEU A 642 6.93 -24.81 4.62
N LEU A 643 6.60 -24.72 5.91
CA LEU A 643 6.88 -23.59 6.79
C LEU A 643 7.68 -24.06 8.00
N PHE A 644 8.63 -23.27 8.50
CA PHE A 644 9.34 -23.59 9.74
C PHE A 644 9.77 -22.33 10.51
N ASP A 645 9.98 -22.49 11.82
CA ASP A 645 10.46 -21.42 12.70
C ASP A 645 11.99 -21.23 12.62
N ASN A 646 12.50 -20.18 13.27
CA ASN A 646 13.93 -19.85 13.30
C ASN A 646 14.72 -20.68 14.32
N GLY A 647 14.25 -21.88 14.67
CA GLY A 647 14.90 -22.74 15.65
C GLY A 647 16.33 -23.09 15.27
N LYS A 648 17.29 -22.77 16.15
CA LYS A 648 18.72 -22.79 15.81
C LYS A 648 19.32 -24.19 15.71
N CYS A 649 18.70 -25.23 16.30
CA CYS A 649 19.33 -26.55 16.43
C CYS A 649 19.42 -27.39 15.15
N ALA A 650 18.72 -27.02 14.06
CA ALA A 650 18.64 -27.84 12.85
C ALA A 650 18.58 -26.97 11.58
N SER A 651 19.25 -27.41 10.53
CA SER A 651 19.24 -26.77 9.19
C SER A 651 18.57 -27.68 8.17
N LEU A 652 17.64 -27.16 7.38
CA LEU A 652 17.19 -27.85 6.16
C LEU A 652 18.20 -27.61 5.05
N GLN A 653 18.58 -28.66 4.33
CA GLN A 653 19.48 -28.57 3.19
C GLN A 653 18.88 -29.24 1.97
N ARG A 654 19.02 -28.61 0.80
CA ARG A 654 18.72 -29.20 -0.51
C ARG A 654 20.00 -29.47 -1.29
N ARG A 655 20.00 -30.46 -2.17
CA ARG A 655 21.13 -30.72 -3.08
C ARG A 655 21.06 -29.76 -4.28
N LYS A 656 22.21 -29.27 -4.74
CA LYS A 656 22.34 -28.58 -6.04
C LYS A 656 22.02 -29.54 -7.18
N THR A 657 21.29 -29.05 -8.16
CA THR A 657 21.02 -29.74 -9.42
C THR A 657 22.10 -29.36 -10.43
N ASP A 658 22.97 -30.30 -10.77
CA ASP A 658 23.94 -30.10 -11.87
C ASP A 658 23.20 -30.25 -13.22
N GLU A 659 23.36 -29.28 -14.12
CA GLU A 659 22.67 -29.27 -15.42
C GLU A 659 23.18 -30.36 -16.38
N ALA A 660 24.34 -30.98 -16.12
CA ALA A 660 25.09 -31.69 -17.15
C ALA A 660 25.09 -33.23 -17.11
N THR A 661 24.91 -33.93 -15.97
CA THR A 661 25.33 -35.36 -15.91
C THR A 661 24.29 -36.38 -15.48
N GLY A 662 23.19 -36.03 -14.80
CA GLY A 662 22.12 -36.99 -14.48
C GLY A 662 22.56 -38.25 -13.69
N SER A 663 23.77 -38.27 -13.13
CA SER A 663 24.34 -39.42 -12.43
C SER A 663 24.43 -39.16 -10.93
N ILE A 664 23.88 -40.08 -10.14
CA ILE A 664 24.03 -40.13 -8.68
C ILE A 664 25.40 -40.77 -8.38
N GLU A 665 26.50 -40.02 -8.54
CA GLU A 665 27.82 -40.47 -8.07
C GLU A 665 28.21 -39.80 -6.73
N MET A 666 29.18 -40.44 -6.06
CA MET A 666 29.54 -40.26 -4.65
C MET A 666 29.73 -38.80 -4.20
N SER A 667 29.11 -38.52 -3.06
CA SER A 667 28.89 -37.21 -2.44
C SER A 667 30.16 -36.43 -2.07
N ASN A 668 30.31 -35.22 -2.60
CA ASN A 668 31.05 -34.16 -1.91
C ASN A 668 30.08 -33.33 -1.08
N ASP A 669 30.44 -32.99 0.17
CA ASP A 669 29.58 -32.21 1.08
C ASP A 669 29.30 -30.79 0.56
N HIS A 670 30.05 -30.33 -0.45
CA HIS A 670 29.89 -29.04 -1.14
C HIS A 670 28.63 -28.92 -2.02
N ASP A 671 27.91 -30.02 -2.26
CA ASP A 671 26.70 -30.04 -3.09
C ASP A 671 25.42 -29.65 -2.33
N TRP A 672 25.49 -29.47 -1.01
CA TRP A 672 24.33 -29.16 -0.16
C TRP A 672 24.24 -27.66 0.13
N MET A 673 23.04 -27.11 0.00
CA MET A 673 22.75 -25.71 0.30
C MET A 673 21.70 -25.61 1.40
N ASP A 674 21.99 -24.76 2.40
CA ASP A 674 21.02 -24.41 3.44
C ASP A 674 19.81 -23.71 2.83
N VAL A 675 18.64 -24.07 3.34
CA VAL A 675 17.35 -23.45 3.00
C VAL A 675 16.87 -22.73 4.24
N ASP A 676 16.99 -21.41 4.22
CA ASP A 676 16.51 -20.53 5.28
C ASP A 676 15.23 -19.82 4.81
N LEU A 677 14.29 -19.64 5.73
CA LEU A 677 13.12 -18.77 5.56
C LEU A 677 13.40 -17.40 6.18
N PRO A 678 12.70 -16.33 5.75
CA PRO A 678 12.86 -15.02 6.37
C PRO A 678 12.57 -15.09 7.87
N PHE A 679 13.29 -14.30 8.69
CA PHE A 679 13.03 -14.28 10.13
C PHE A 679 11.56 -13.93 10.40
N THR A 680 10.85 -14.92 10.94
CA THR A 680 9.55 -14.75 11.60
C THR A 680 9.71 -14.03 12.94
N ASN A 681 10.26 -12.81 12.94
CA ASN A 681 10.21 -11.98 14.13
C ASN A 681 8.75 -11.62 14.40
N PHE A 682 8.33 -11.78 15.66
CA PHE A 682 7.02 -11.46 16.24
C PHE A 682 6.64 -9.96 16.16
N LEU A 683 7.15 -9.24 15.16
CA LEU A 683 7.27 -7.79 15.08
C LEU A 683 6.83 -7.22 13.72
N ARG A 684 6.34 -8.04 12.78
CA ARG A 684 5.83 -7.56 11.49
C ARG A 684 4.45 -8.15 11.21
N ASP A 685 3.44 -7.30 11.17
CA ASP A 685 2.12 -7.57 10.58
C ASP A 685 2.19 -7.49 9.05
N ASP A 686 3.27 -7.99 8.44
CA ASP A 686 3.30 -8.18 6.98
C ASP A 686 2.47 -9.43 6.71
N ASP A 687 1.30 -9.24 6.09
CA ASP A 687 0.28 -10.28 5.90
C ASP A 687 0.64 -11.28 4.78
N ASP A 688 1.93 -11.41 4.48
CA ASP A 688 2.46 -12.19 3.36
C ASP A 688 3.59 -13.15 3.80
N PRO A 689 3.25 -14.33 4.36
CA PRO A 689 4.21 -15.35 4.75
C PRO A 689 4.88 -16.01 3.54
N VAL A 690 6.13 -16.45 3.72
CA VAL A 690 6.91 -17.16 2.70
C VAL A 690 6.98 -18.64 3.04
N PHE A 691 6.68 -19.48 2.05
CA PHE A 691 6.74 -20.93 2.12
C PHE A 691 7.85 -21.47 1.23
N VAL A 692 8.40 -22.62 1.59
CA VAL A 692 9.25 -23.42 0.71
C VAL A 692 8.37 -24.41 -0.04
N VAL A 693 8.54 -24.50 -1.35
CA VAL A 693 7.86 -25.47 -2.20
C VAL A 693 8.88 -26.33 -2.93
N ASN A 694 8.73 -27.65 -2.89
CA ASN A 694 9.50 -28.59 -3.69
C ASN A 694 8.58 -29.60 -4.38
N VAL A 695 9.07 -30.14 -5.50
CA VAL A 695 8.41 -31.19 -6.28
C VAL A 695 8.67 -32.55 -5.64
N GLY A 696 7.64 -33.40 -5.62
CA GLY A 696 7.74 -34.78 -5.18
C GLY A 696 7.83 -35.77 -6.35
N ASP A 697 8.06 -37.04 -6.03
CA ASP A 697 8.34 -38.13 -6.97
C ASP A 697 7.19 -38.33 -7.96
N CYS A 698 5.94 -38.22 -7.51
CA CYS A 698 4.77 -38.42 -8.37
C CYS A 698 4.73 -37.40 -9.51
N LEU A 699 4.89 -36.11 -9.18
CA LEU A 699 4.89 -35.06 -10.20
C LEU A 699 6.16 -35.13 -11.07
N SER A 700 7.28 -35.56 -10.51
CA SER A 700 8.50 -35.77 -11.27
C SER A 700 8.36 -36.87 -12.32
N GLU A 701 7.78 -38.02 -11.95
CA GLU A 701 7.52 -39.13 -12.88
C GLU A 701 6.47 -38.74 -13.93
N LEU A 702 5.39 -38.07 -13.55
CA LEU A 702 4.35 -37.58 -14.47
C LEU A 702 4.88 -36.58 -15.51
N THR A 703 5.93 -35.85 -15.17
CA THR A 703 6.56 -34.88 -16.08
C THR A 703 7.77 -35.44 -16.82
N GLY A 704 8.04 -36.75 -16.69
CA GLY A 704 9.19 -37.39 -17.32
C GLY A 704 10.53 -36.83 -16.83
N GLY A 705 10.58 -36.32 -15.60
CA GLY A 705 11.75 -35.67 -15.03
C GLY A 705 11.96 -34.21 -15.48
N TYR A 706 11.01 -33.60 -16.20
CA TYR A 706 11.06 -32.16 -16.53
C TYR A 706 11.12 -31.30 -15.27
N LEU A 707 10.30 -31.62 -14.26
CA LEU A 707 10.52 -31.16 -12.89
C LEU A 707 11.09 -32.31 -12.08
N ARG A 708 12.17 -32.07 -11.33
CA ARG A 708 12.87 -33.12 -10.56
C ARG A 708 12.41 -33.12 -9.11
N SER A 709 12.18 -34.31 -8.58
CA SER A 709 12.02 -34.50 -7.13
C SER A 709 13.35 -34.21 -6.44
N THR A 710 13.37 -33.22 -5.55
CA THR A 710 14.64 -32.66 -5.05
C THR A 710 15.10 -33.34 -3.79
N LEU A 711 16.33 -33.87 -3.82
CA LEU A 711 16.96 -34.51 -2.67
C LEU A 711 17.24 -33.46 -1.58
N HIS A 712 16.75 -33.72 -0.38
CA HIS A 712 16.90 -32.82 0.77
C HIS A 712 17.13 -33.60 2.07
N ARG A 713 17.77 -32.95 3.05
CA ARG A 713 18.11 -33.53 4.36
C ARG A 713 17.97 -32.49 5.47
N VAL A 714 17.96 -32.92 6.72
CA VAL A 714 18.04 -32.01 7.88
C VAL A 714 19.27 -32.34 8.71
N ILE A 715 20.17 -31.37 8.91
CA ILE A 715 21.40 -31.55 9.68
C ILE A 715 21.34 -30.81 11.03
N PRO A 716 22.04 -31.29 12.07
CA PRO A 716 22.16 -30.54 13.32
C PRO A 716 23.08 -29.33 13.15
N ARG A 717 22.74 -28.18 13.76
CA ARG A 717 23.64 -27.02 13.89
C ARG A 717 24.24 -26.97 15.30
N THR A 718 25.50 -26.54 15.42
CA THR A 718 26.14 -26.30 16.72
C THR A 718 25.61 -25.00 17.32
N CYS A 719 24.93 -25.07 18.46
CA CYS A 719 24.43 -23.90 19.19
C CYS A 719 25.09 -23.83 20.57
N GLU A 720 25.55 -22.65 20.99
CA GLU A 720 25.99 -22.43 22.37
C GLU A 720 24.78 -22.53 23.31
N THR A 721 24.80 -23.51 24.20
CA THR A 721 23.69 -23.76 25.13
C THR A 721 23.76 -22.80 26.31
N SER A 722 23.12 -21.64 26.20
CA SER A 722 22.65 -20.92 27.39
C SER A 722 21.30 -21.53 27.80
N LYS A 723 21.09 -21.75 29.11
CA LYS A 723 19.89 -22.43 29.63
C LYS A 723 18.57 -21.68 29.38
N ASP A 724 18.63 -20.43 28.92
CA ASP A 724 17.48 -19.52 28.78
C ASP A 724 17.16 -19.12 27.32
N ASP A 725 17.83 -19.68 26.30
CA ASP A 725 17.55 -19.35 24.89
C ASP A 725 16.27 -20.05 24.38
N LYS A 726 15.19 -19.28 24.22
CA LYS A 726 13.86 -19.75 23.81
C LYS A 726 13.77 -20.22 22.34
N ASP A 727 14.81 -19.95 21.54
CA ASP A 727 14.86 -20.23 20.09
C ASP A 727 15.79 -21.40 19.73
N LEU A 728 16.10 -22.26 20.70
CA LEU A 728 16.96 -23.42 20.47
C LEU A 728 16.29 -24.54 19.67
N VAL A 729 15.05 -24.91 19.98
CA VAL A 729 14.30 -25.99 19.28
C VAL A 729 13.76 -25.50 17.94
N ARG A 730 13.68 -26.39 16.95
CA ARG A 730 13.10 -26.09 15.63
C ARG A 730 11.79 -26.84 15.41
N THR A 731 10.79 -26.11 14.94
CA THR A 731 9.46 -26.61 14.59
C THR A 731 9.22 -26.41 13.09
N SER A 732 8.68 -27.41 12.40
CA SER A 732 8.34 -27.32 10.98
C SER A 732 6.95 -27.89 10.70
N LEU A 733 6.26 -27.32 9.72
CA LEU A 733 4.93 -27.67 9.26
C LEU A 733 5.02 -28.00 7.76
N ALA A 734 4.99 -29.28 7.42
CA ALA A 734 5.12 -29.75 6.04
C ALA A 734 3.80 -30.33 5.55
N LEU A 735 3.18 -29.73 4.54
CA LEU A 735 2.03 -30.30 3.84
C LEU A 735 2.52 -31.09 2.63
N PHE A 736 2.40 -32.41 2.70
CA PHE A 736 2.63 -33.30 1.58
C PHE A 736 1.33 -33.40 0.77
N VAL A 737 1.35 -32.88 -0.46
CA VAL A 737 0.16 -32.84 -1.32
C VAL A 737 0.00 -34.18 -2.03
N GLY A 738 -1.16 -34.81 -1.83
CA GLY A 738 -1.56 -36.05 -2.48
C GLY A 738 -2.90 -35.87 -3.20
N LEU A 739 -3.10 -36.61 -4.29
CA LEU A 739 -4.34 -36.61 -5.06
C LEU A 739 -5.40 -37.52 -4.42
N GLU A 740 -6.61 -37.49 -4.95
CA GLU A 740 -7.64 -38.49 -4.64
C GLU A 740 -7.16 -39.89 -5.03
N GLU A 741 -7.52 -40.91 -4.25
CA GLU A 741 -7.06 -42.29 -4.42
C GLU A 741 -7.37 -42.88 -5.80
N SER A 742 -8.52 -42.52 -6.36
CA SER A 742 -9.03 -42.96 -7.66
C SER A 742 -8.56 -42.10 -8.84
N ALA A 743 -7.80 -41.03 -8.60
CA ALA A 743 -7.31 -40.14 -9.65
C ALA A 743 -6.45 -40.92 -10.66
N GLN A 744 -6.83 -40.86 -11.94
CA GLN A 744 -6.21 -41.64 -13.02
C GLN A 744 -4.95 -40.94 -13.53
N LEU A 745 -3.78 -41.40 -13.13
CA LEU A 745 -2.49 -40.88 -13.59
C LEU A 745 -2.15 -41.43 -14.97
N VAL A 746 -1.68 -40.56 -15.88
CA VAL A 746 -1.14 -40.96 -17.18
C VAL A 746 0.35 -40.65 -17.20
N LEU A 747 1.18 -41.69 -17.14
CA LEU A 747 2.65 -41.55 -17.18
C LEU A 747 3.12 -41.18 -18.61
N PRO A 748 4.31 -40.57 -18.75
CA PRO A 748 4.91 -40.30 -20.06
C PRO A 748 5.12 -41.54 -20.93
N SER A 749 5.23 -42.74 -20.33
CA SER A 749 5.27 -44.03 -21.04
C SER A 749 3.97 -44.38 -21.75
N GLY A 750 2.86 -43.71 -21.41
CA GLY A 750 1.51 -44.03 -21.87
C GLY A 750 0.71 -44.91 -20.90
N ASP A 751 1.36 -45.45 -19.86
CA ASP A 751 0.70 -46.25 -18.84
C ASP A 751 -0.30 -45.43 -18.02
N THR A 752 -1.46 -46.03 -17.72
CA THR A 752 -2.49 -45.40 -16.90
C THR A 752 -2.74 -46.23 -15.64
N LEU A 753 -2.70 -45.59 -14.48
CA LEU A 753 -2.92 -46.21 -13.18
C LEU A 753 -3.50 -45.21 -12.18
N THR A 754 -4.16 -45.69 -11.14
CA THR A 754 -4.67 -44.80 -10.09
C THR A 754 -3.54 -44.24 -9.20
N TYR A 755 -3.77 -43.09 -8.56
CA TYR A 755 -2.82 -42.51 -7.60
C TYR A 755 -2.49 -43.47 -6.44
N GLU A 756 -3.49 -44.23 -5.94
CA GLU A 756 -3.25 -45.24 -4.91
C GLU A 756 -2.35 -46.38 -5.41
N GLU A 757 -2.60 -46.90 -6.61
CA GLU A 757 -1.76 -47.94 -7.22
C GLU A 757 -0.33 -47.45 -7.44
N TRP A 758 -0.17 -46.24 -7.97
CA TRP A 758 1.13 -45.62 -8.18
C TRP A 758 1.90 -45.51 -6.87
N ARG A 759 1.28 -44.94 -5.84
CA ARG A 759 1.90 -44.75 -4.53
C ARG A 759 2.30 -46.07 -3.88
N ARG A 760 1.44 -47.10 -4.00
CA ARG A 760 1.73 -48.45 -3.49
C ARG A 760 2.91 -49.09 -4.21
N GLN A 761 2.95 -49.01 -5.55
CA GLN A 761 4.04 -49.55 -6.35
C GLN A 761 5.36 -48.82 -6.06
N HIS A 762 5.33 -47.48 -5.95
CA HIS A 762 6.51 -46.67 -5.66
C HIS A 762 7.13 -47.01 -4.30
N ILE A 763 6.31 -47.08 -3.24
CA ILE A 763 6.79 -47.47 -1.91
C ILE A 763 7.32 -48.91 -1.90
N ALA A 764 6.66 -49.84 -2.61
CA ALA A 764 7.13 -51.22 -2.71
C ALA A 764 8.51 -51.31 -3.40
N ARG A 765 8.70 -50.60 -4.52
CA ARG A 765 10.00 -50.53 -5.22
C ARG A 765 11.10 -50.00 -4.30
N ALA A 766 10.83 -48.93 -3.55
CA ALA A 766 11.80 -48.38 -2.60
C ALA A 766 12.18 -49.38 -1.49
N LEU A 767 11.20 -50.13 -0.96
CA LEU A 767 11.43 -51.13 0.08
C LEU A 767 12.13 -52.41 -0.42
N ASP A 768 11.89 -52.81 -1.66
CA ASP A 768 12.52 -54.01 -2.24
C ASP A 768 14.02 -53.79 -2.50
N VAL A 769 14.43 -52.56 -2.87
CA VAL A 769 15.86 -52.18 -2.96
C VAL A 769 16.56 -52.38 -1.62
N VAL A 770 15.91 -52.04 -0.50
CA VAL A 770 16.46 -52.22 0.86
C VAL A 770 16.55 -53.70 1.27
N LYS A 771 15.63 -54.55 0.78
CA LYS A 771 15.63 -55.99 1.10
C LYS A 771 16.71 -56.76 0.33
N ASN A 772 16.89 -56.47 -0.96
CA ASN A 772 17.86 -57.20 -1.79
C ASN A 772 19.32 -56.92 -1.42
N THR A 773 19.62 -55.79 -0.77
CA THR A 773 20.95 -55.51 -0.19
C THR A 773 21.29 -56.29 1.08
N ASN A 774 20.38 -57.11 1.63
CA ASN A 774 20.66 -57.97 2.81
C ASN A 774 21.04 -59.42 2.44
N ASP A 775 20.89 -59.82 1.17
CA ASP A 775 21.25 -61.16 0.68
C ASP A 775 22.64 -61.19 -0.03
N GLU A 776 23.32 -60.05 -0.14
CA GLU A 776 24.76 -59.90 -0.44
C GLU A 776 25.53 -59.49 0.81
#